data_AF-A0AAV2YY03-F1
#
_entry.id   AF-A0AAV2YY03-F1
#
_cell.length_a   1.000
_cell.length_b   1.000
_cell.length_c   1.000
_cell.angle_alpha   90.00
_cell.angle_beta   90.00
_cell.angle_gamma   90.00
#
_symmetry.space_group_name_H-M   'P 1'
#
loop_
_entity.id
_entity.type
_entity.pdbx_description
1 polymer ?
#
loop_
_entity_poly.entity_id
_entity_poly.type
_entity_poly.pdbx_seq_one_letter_code
_entity_poly.pdbx_strand_id
1 'polypeptide(L)'
;MTDDSHRYARAPHLWALGVGAVISGDFFGWQSALIAGFDGLLIILAVVTVLYVLLSFSIAELSTTLPTGGGPYVFALHGIGKNAAFFAGLAEALKVVTTCAVVVVGIGSYLNQLLNLGEAYGPIWWVLFYVLFVTLNVLGIELSFRIQLVSTLVSVVLLLVFYVGAATKINYHEWVVEKDWKYPGGLDGVIKGFSFSLWFYLGIEELPLAVEETIEPSKNMPIGLISSIFTLVVLSFCTVIFNSAIAPGAEAISQSVSPLLDGYKTVFGDNKVTAGFTWLLIMGLISSFHSFIFCMGRLLFAIARDGYLPRVLTKLHPTRDTPYVALITGSGLGLALALVLHFAIGDARLGSVMINLALIGALVSYAFQLTAFIRLRIKEPDRERPYRSPFGVPGAIVCLLLCAFVMVTIIYNGVTSTDFVASVVAGALFFVAGSIYYFMAIRPHLSDDAAAQLKQHRENLLSDASRKSHKSLAYHSLNFRLACHSEFKWVNQTSTSAGSMENARMPRMAMAGARQDGATKVGHVPLSTPESSGMASPASSDSPGVRRSTRTPRKRTATSISHGDVGLPRREEKLLRMALAKSVMETKLEDTTASPAALEFHPTVEDFADPIAYITRIQPLAERTGICKIVPPRGWNPPFAVNFDNPNIRFETRRQKIHQLQEGVAYDDGRVHTFRSYQAQADAFRDEWLTSQGFDPRTITSDEIEKLYWRIVQTGAPHVELQQFYRLSMRTIWTSLKSEVVLNGQLGDQTITVRLLCQLDFVVQGIRLLICFAVAGGRERVDFRDPEYYRQTAWNLNNLPEAYGSLLRHMHATMKGINVPWLYCGMLFATFCWHTEDNHMYSVNYQHYGASKRWYGIPSSHAKGFEKVLKKRVPERFHESPDLLFHLTTMISPSALQAEGVAVYSLVQQPGDIVLTFPCAYHGGFSEGFNCNEASNFLLPSWIPFGRESVERYREVGRNSIFSHDHVIYHFGSAQTLQEFTIDECQMLLKELRLMFHEERHFRKEFESAGLVRFVRLNADVSLDAQSMEVDDVRQCFLCKHNVFFSAVMCACKPRQLACPRHCKALCKCPLSDKTYVEWVGSDELRYAIRRVQDIIQQRKLAALAPPTLAEPEPDLPSPTDAVFKAYTRVSARKRAPSTPRVKCMQQQQGKPAAMVIDLT
;
A
#
# COMPACT_ATOMS: atom_id res chain seq x y z
N MET A 1 -1.00 -1.39 25.97
CA MET A 1 -0.90 -1.99 24.62
C MET A 1 -1.94 -1.27 23.76
N THR A 2 -1.53 -0.73 22.62
CA THR A 2 -2.44 -0.32 21.54
C THR A 2 -2.28 -1.35 20.45
N ASP A 3 -3.39 -1.86 19.93
CA ASP A 3 -3.37 -2.75 18.77
C ASP A 3 -3.04 -1.94 17.52
N ASP A 4 -2.13 -2.44 16.67
CA ASP A 4 -1.77 -1.77 15.41
C ASP A 4 -2.87 -1.93 14.35
N SER A 5 -3.88 -2.79 14.57
CA SER A 5 -5.08 -2.94 13.73
C SER A 5 -5.92 -1.67 13.56
N HIS A 6 -5.76 -0.67 14.44
CA HIS A 6 -6.45 0.61 14.36
C HIS A 6 -5.75 1.66 13.46
N ARG A 7 -4.67 1.31 12.77
CA ARG A 7 -3.87 2.23 11.95
C ARG A 7 -4.12 2.07 10.46
N TYR A 8 -4.56 3.15 9.82
CA TYR A 8 -4.94 3.19 8.40
C TYR A 8 -4.38 4.42 7.67
N ALA A 9 -4.00 5.50 8.38
CA ALA A 9 -3.56 6.74 7.74
C ALA A 9 -2.11 6.63 7.24
N ARG A 10 -1.94 6.67 5.91
CA ARG A 10 -0.65 6.80 5.20
C ARG A 10 -0.47 8.25 4.70
N ALA A 11 0.74 8.62 4.26
CA ALA A 11 1.07 9.99 3.82
C ALA A 11 0.00 10.73 2.97
N PRO A 12 -0.69 10.13 1.97
CA PRO A 12 -1.74 10.84 1.21
C PRO A 12 -2.96 11.24 2.06
N HIS A 13 -3.35 10.41 3.02
CA HIS A 13 -4.44 10.71 3.96
C HIS A 13 -4.04 11.84 4.93
N LEU A 14 -2.76 11.89 5.30
CA LEU A 14 -2.21 12.91 6.19
C LEU A 14 -2.00 14.24 5.47
N TRP A 15 -1.58 14.21 4.20
CA TRP A 15 -1.61 15.36 3.30
C TRP A 15 -3.03 15.92 3.19
N ALA A 16 -4.02 15.05 2.97
CA ALA A 16 -5.40 15.48 2.85
C ALA A 16 -6.02 15.99 4.17
N LEU A 17 -5.59 15.49 5.33
CA LEU A 17 -5.98 16.05 6.63
C LEU A 17 -5.27 17.40 6.89
N GLY A 18 -3.99 17.52 6.55
CA GLY A 18 -3.21 18.76 6.76
C GLY A 18 -3.63 19.91 5.86
N VAL A 19 -3.71 19.67 4.55
CA VAL A 19 -4.27 20.65 3.61
C VAL A 19 -5.77 20.84 3.89
N GLY A 20 -6.50 19.74 4.12
CA GLY A 20 -7.94 19.77 4.34
C GLY A 20 -8.37 20.56 5.56
N ALA A 21 -7.62 20.51 6.67
CA ALA A 21 -7.88 21.34 7.84
C ALA A 21 -7.82 22.83 7.50
N VAL A 22 -6.84 23.23 6.72
CA VAL A 22 -6.53 24.64 6.45
C VAL A 22 -7.30 25.23 5.27
N ILE A 23 -7.64 24.44 4.24
CA ILE A 23 -8.01 24.93 2.89
C ILE A 23 -9.19 25.92 2.83
N SER A 24 -10.10 25.96 3.81
CA SER A 24 -11.08 27.06 3.92
C SER A 24 -10.45 28.46 3.98
N GLY A 25 -9.18 28.55 4.39
CA GLY A 25 -8.36 29.76 4.38
C GLY A 25 -8.10 30.36 3.01
N ASP A 26 -8.23 29.59 1.92
CA ASP A 26 -8.21 30.09 0.55
C ASP A 26 -9.61 30.57 0.07
N PHE A 27 -10.68 30.05 0.69
CA PHE A 27 -12.07 30.27 0.27
C PHE A 27 -12.70 31.50 0.96
N PHE A 28 -12.30 31.79 2.20
CA PHE A 28 -12.86 32.85 3.04
C PHE A 28 -11.88 33.26 4.15
N GLY A 29 -12.11 34.42 4.79
CA GLY A 29 -11.41 34.94 5.96
C GLY A 29 -10.17 35.76 5.63
N TRP A 30 -9.38 35.31 4.64
CA TRP A 30 -8.15 35.97 4.20
C TRP A 30 -8.36 37.37 3.62
N GLN A 31 -9.52 37.67 3.03
CA GLN A 31 -9.79 38.94 2.36
C GLN A 31 -9.79 40.13 3.32
N SER A 32 -10.01 39.89 4.62
CA SER A 32 -9.86 40.92 5.67
C SER A 32 -8.40 41.40 5.81
N ALA A 33 -7.42 40.63 5.31
CA ALA A 33 -6.02 41.02 5.28
C ALA A 33 -5.70 42.06 4.17
N LEU A 34 -6.58 42.22 3.17
CA LEU A 34 -6.46 43.26 2.12
C LEU A 34 -6.64 44.69 2.65
N ILE A 35 -6.87 44.88 3.96
CA ILE A 35 -6.63 46.15 4.67
C ILE A 35 -5.16 46.59 4.59
N ALA A 36 -4.23 45.69 4.28
CA ALA A 36 -2.84 46.00 3.94
C ALA A 36 -2.63 46.35 2.45
N GLY A 37 -3.65 46.21 1.61
CA GLY A 37 -3.56 46.23 0.15
C GLY A 37 -3.01 44.96 -0.47
N PHE A 38 -2.93 44.93 -1.79
CA PHE A 38 -2.43 43.78 -2.56
C PHE A 38 -0.94 43.52 -2.29
N ASP A 39 -0.10 44.54 -2.52
CA ASP A 39 1.35 44.43 -2.33
C ASP A 39 1.69 44.18 -0.84
N GLY A 40 1.01 44.89 0.07
CA GLY A 40 1.17 44.71 1.51
C GLY A 40 0.79 43.32 1.99
N LEU A 41 -0.32 42.75 1.50
CA LEU A 41 -0.72 41.38 1.83
C LEU A 41 0.32 40.35 1.35
N LEU A 42 0.90 40.49 0.16
CA LEU A 42 1.94 39.57 -0.32
C LEU A 42 3.21 39.62 0.57
N ILE A 43 3.58 40.79 1.08
CA ILE A 43 4.71 40.94 2.04
C ILE A 43 4.38 40.25 3.37
N ILE A 44 3.19 40.48 3.92
CA ILE A 44 2.73 39.85 5.16
C ILE A 44 2.68 38.33 5.00
N LEU A 45 2.10 37.85 3.91
CA LEU A 45 1.97 36.43 3.59
C LEU A 45 3.35 35.75 3.52
N ALA A 46 4.38 36.41 2.98
CA ALA A 46 5.75 35.90 3.00
C ALA A 46 6.32 35.76 4.43
N VAL A 47 6.09 36.74 5.31
CA VAL A 47 6.54 36.68 6.73
C VAL A 47 5.79 35.58 7.50
N VAL A 48 4.48 35.47 7.30
CA VAL A 48 3.64 34.44 7.93
C VAL A 48 3.97 33.04 7.38
N THR A 49 4.34 32.93 6.11
CA THR A 49 4.86 31.69 5.50
C THR A 49 6.12 31.22 6.20
N VAL A 50 7.06 32.12 6.51
CA VAL A 50 8.27 31.79 7.28
C VAL A 50 7.91 31.27 8.68
N LEU A 51 6.95 31.89 9.37
CA LEU A 51 6.43 31.41 10.66
C LEU A 51 5.93 29.95 10.53
N TYR A 52 4.98 29.68 9.63
CA TYR A 52 4.36 28.35 9.53
C TYR A 52 5.27 27.27 8.94
N VAL A 53 6.24 27.60 8.08
CA VAL A 53 7.28 26.66 7.66
C VAL A 53 8.16 26.27 8.86
N LEU A 54 8.67 27.24 9.63
CA LEU A 54 9.51 26.96 10.80
C LEU A 54 8.73 26.16 11.86
N LEU A 55 7.46 26.49 12.09
CA LEU A 55 6.55 25.75 12.96
C LEU A 55 6.33 24.30 12.48
N SER A 56 5.92 24.11 11.22
CA SER A 56 5.61 22.78 10.66
C SER A 56 6.81 21.84 10.71
N PHE A 57 8.01 22.35 10.41
CA PHE A 57 9.25 21.56 10.49
C PHE A 57 9.65 21.21 11.93
N SER A 58 9.36 22.08 12.91
CA SER A 58 9.52 21.75 14.35
C SER A 58 8.48 20.72 14.82
N ILE A 59 7.23 20.81 14.35
CA ILE A 59 6.16 19.85 14.65
C ILE A 59 6.43 18.46 14.02
N ALA A 60 7.03 18.40 12.84
CA ALA A 60 7.46 17.13 12.21
C ALA A 60 8.51 16.37 13.04
N GLU A 61 9.37 17.08 13.77
CA GLU A 61 10.27 16.44 14.75
C GLU A 61 9.53 16.06 16.04
N LEU A 62 8.68 16.94 16.58
CA LEU A 62 7.91 16.66 17.80
C LEU A 62 7.01 15.42 17.64
N SER A 63 6.21 15.35 16.58
CA SER A 63 5.29 14.25 16.28
C SER A 63 5.97 12.89 16.07
N THR A 64 7.22 12.88 15.58
CA THR A 64 8.00 11.64 15.42
C THR A 64 8.83 11.28 16.66
N THR A 65 9.11 12.25 17.54
CA THR A 65 9.82 12.09 18.82
C THR A 65 8.88 11.78 19.99
N LEU A 66 7.59 12.13 19.84
CA LEU A 66 6.46 11.89 20.75
C LEU A 66 5.24 11.40 19.96
N PRO A 67 5.27 10.18 19.40
CA PRO A 67 4.17 9.65 18.57
C PRO A 67 3.00 9.12 19.42
N THR A 68 2.34 10.02 20.15
CA THR A 68 1.21 9.72 21.05
C THR A 68 0.10 10.78 20.94
N GLY A 69 -1.16 10.35 21.01
CA GLY A 69 -2.32 11.19 20.70
C GLY A 69 -2.59 12.27 21.73
N GLY A 70 -2.90 13.46 21.22
CA GLY A 70 -3.05 14.71 21.98
C GLY A 70 -2.09 15.83 21.55
N GLY A 71 -1.19 15.59 20.59
CA GLY A 71 -0.53 16.63 19.79
C GLY A 71 0.13 17.75 20.63
N PRO A 72 -0.17 19.04 20.36
CA PRO A 72 0.42 20.18 21.07
C PRO A 72 0.34 20.15 22.60
N TYR A 73 -0.76 19.65 23.17
CA TYR A 73 -0.89 19.40 24.61
C TYR A 73 0.16 18.38 25.11
N VAL A 74 0.37 17.29 24.37
CA VAL A 74 1.35 16.23 24.68
C VAL A 74 2.79 16.73 24.53
N PHE A 75 3.06 17.60 23.54
CA PHE A 75 4.38 18.20 23.36
C PHE A 75 4.76 19.08 24.57
N ALA A 76 3.84 19.94 25.02
CA ALA A 76 4.03 20.76 26.22
C ALA A 76 4.18 19.91 27.50
N LEU A 77 3.42 18.83 27.64
CA LEU A 77 3.49 17.91 28.77
C LEU A 77 4.88 17.28 28.94
N HIS A 78 5.53 16.86 27.86
CA HIS A 78 6.84 16.22 27.92
C HIS A 78 7.99 17.25 27.92
N GLY A 79 7.96 18.26 27.05
CA GLY A 79 9.07 19.22 26.92
C GLY A 79 9.12 20.31 28.00
N ILE A 80 7.99 20.61 28.66
CA ILE A 80 7.90 21.70 29.65
C ILE A 80 7.42 21.17 31.00
N GLY A 81 6.35 20.38 31.03
CA GLY A 81 5.86 19.69 32.23
C GLY A 81 4.37 19.88 32.52
N LYS A 82 3.89 19.19 33.56
CA LYS A 82 2.46 19.01 33.89
C LYS A 82 1.65 20.32 34.01
N ASN A 83 2.25 21.42 34.47
CA ASN A 83 1.55 22.71 34.59
C ASN A 83 1.33 23.36 33.22
N ALA A 84 2.36 23.34 32.36
CA ALA A 84 2.31 23.95 31.03
C ALA A 84 1.42 23.16 30.06
N ALA A 85 1.33 21.84 30.25
CA ALA A 85 0.39 20.97 29.52
C ALA A 85 -1.04 21.53 29.54
N PHE A 86 -1.55 21.90 30.73
CA PHE A 86 -2.90 22.45 30.86
C PHE A 86 -3.08 23.70 29.99
N PHE A 87 -2.19 24.68 30.09
CA PHE A 87 -2.33 25.94 29.36
C PHE A 87 -2.13 25.79 27.85
N ALA A 88 -1.27 24.85 27.40
CA ALA A 88 -1.16 24.49 25.99
C ALA A 88 -2.46 23.84 25.47
N GLY A 89 -3.00 22.86 26.21
CA GLY A 89 -4.27 22.21 25.86
C GLY A 89 -5.48 23.14 25.92
N LEU A 90 -5.49 24.10 26.84
CA LEU A 90 -6.51 25.16 26.94
C LEU A 90 -6.45 26.11 25.74
N ALA A 91 -5.26 26.57 25.37
CA ALA A 91 -5.04 27.42 24.20
C ALA A 91 -5.44 26.71 22.89
N GLU A 92 -5.07 25.44 22.76
CA GLU A 92 -5.44 24.61 21.62
C GLU A 92 -6.96 24.35 21.58
N ALA A 93 -7.59 24.10 22.74
CA ALA A 93 -9.04 23.92 22.83
C ALA A 93 -9.82 25.19 22.41
N LEU A 94 -9.36 26.38 22.82
CA LEU A 94 -9.93 27.65 22.34
C LEU A 94 -9.87 27.74 20.81
N LYS A 95 -8.69 27.43 20.24
CA LYS A 95 -8.44 27.49 18.81
C LYS A 95 -9.35 26.54 18.03
N VAL A 96 -9.37 25.23 18.34
CA VAL A 96 -10.15 24.25 17.54
C VAL A 96 -11.65 24.47 17.64
N VAL A 97 -12.18 24.81 18.82
CA VAL A 97 -13.61 25.06 19.02
C VAL A 97 -14.04 26.33 18.29
N THR A 98 -13.23 27.40 18.38
CA THR A 98 -13.52 28.65 17.66
C THR A 98 -13.37 28.48 16.15
N THR A 99 -12.39 27.69 15.69
CA THR A 99 -12.16 27.45 14.25
C THR A 99 -13.29 26.64 13.62
N CYS A 100 -13.83 25.61 14.29
CA CYS A 100 -15.08 24.95 13.88
C CYS A 100 -16.20 25.97 13.66
N ALA A 101 -16.34 26.92 14.59
CA ALA A 101 -17.37 27.93 14.57
C ALA A 101 -17.16 28.99 13.45
N VAL A 102 -15.92 29.42 13.17
CA VAL A 102 -15.61 30.28 12.01
C VAL A 102 -16.00 29.61 10.71
N VAL A 103 -15.57 28.35 10.49
CA VAL A 103 -15.78 27.68 9.21
C VAL A 103 -17.26 27.40 8.96
N VAL A 104 -18.04 27.05 10.00
CA VAL A 104 -19.50 26.86 9.84
C VAL A 104 -20.24 28.18 9.56
N VAL A 105 -19.77 29.31 10.10
CA VAL A 105 -20.28 30.64 9.73
C VAL A 105 -20.03 30.89 8.24
N GLY A 106 -18.82 30.62 7.75
CA GLY A 106 -18.49 30.72 6.32
C GLY A 106 -19.35 29.81 5.43
N ILE A 107 -19.63 28.57 5.85
CA ILE A 107 -20.57 27.67 5.15
C ILE A 107 -21.97 28.30 5.06
N GLY A 108 -22.45 28.90 6.15
CA GLY A 108 -23.71 29.63 6.18
C GLY A 108 -23.75 30.82 5.22
N SER A 109 -22.68 31.62 5.15
CA SER A 109 -22.58 32.76 4.22
C SER A 109 -22.65 32.32 2.76
N TYR A 110 -21.89 31.30 2.38
CA TYR A 110 -21.91 30.74 1.02
C TYR A 110 -23.28 30.16 0.65
N LEU A 111 -23.93 29.41 1.56
CA LEU A 111 -25.28 28.88 1.34
C LEU A 111 -26.34 29.98 1.22
N ASN A 112 -26.26 31.02 2.05
CA ASN A 112 -27.18 32.15 1.99
C ASN A 112 -27.04 32.92 0.66
N GLN A 113 -25.80 33.23 0.22
CA GLN A 113 -25.59 33.92 -1.06
C GLN A 113 -26.01 33.05 -2.27
N LEU A 114 -25.82 31.73 -2.20
CA LEU A 114 -26.17 30.79 -3.27
C LEU A 114 -27.68 30.53 -3.39
N LEU A 115 -28.41 30.58 -2.27
CA LEU A 115 -29.87 30.44 -2.21
C LEU A 115 -30.61 31.79 -2.21
N ASN A 116 -29.88 32.91 -2.28
CA ASN A 116 -30.38 34.28 -2.17
C ASN A 116 -31.23 34.52 -0.89
N LEU A 117 -30.75 33.99 0.24
CA LEU A 117 -31.34 34.11 1.57
C LEU A 117 -30.64 35.21 2.39
N GLY A 118 -31.37 35.84 3.31
CA GLY A 118 -30.81 36.80 4.26
C GLY A 118 -29.94 36.16 5.35
N GLU A 119 -29.10 36.96 6.01
CA GLU A 119 -28.13 36.50 7.01
C GLU A 119 -28.77 35.73 8.18
N ALA A 120 -30.01 36.09 8.56
CA ALA A 120 -30.82 35.43 9.59
C ALA A 120 -31.05 33.91 9.41
N TYR A 121 -30.81 33.35 8.21
CA TYR A 121 -30.85 31.91 7.98
C TYR A 121 -29.55 31.18 8.39
N GLY A 122 -28.45 31.91 8.63
CA GLY A 122 -27.14 31.40 9.05
C GLY A 122 -27.22 30.40 10.22
N PRO A 123 -27.83 30.75 11.37
CA PRO A 123 -28.03 29.85 12.50
C PRO A 123 -28.61 28.47 12.16
N ILE A 124 -29.50 28.38 11.16
CA ILE A 124 -30.10 27.10 10.74
C ILE A 124 -29.03 26.22 10.09
N TRP A 125 -28.22 26.78 9.19
CA TRP A 125 -27.10 26.06 8.59
C TRP A 125 -26.07 25.62 9.63
N TRP A 126 -25.76 26.46 10.62
CA TRP A 126 -24.79 26.11 11.67
C TRP A 126 -25.24 24.90 12.48
N VAL A 127 -26.51 24.86 12.90
CA VAL A 127 -27.09 23.69 13.58
C VAL A 127 -27.04 22.44 12.69
N LEU A 128 -27.50 22.54 11.44
CA LEU A 128 -27.53 21.41 10.50
C LEU A 128 -26.15 20.79 10.26
N PHE A 129 -25.14 21.63 10.01
CA PHE A 129 -23.78 21.15 9.73
C PHE A 129 -23.12 20.56 10.99
N TYR A 130 -23.26 21.17 12.17
CA TYR A 130 -22.76 20.56 13.41
C TYR A 130 -23.42 19.19 13.67
N VAL A 131 -24.75 19.07 13.54
CA VAL A 131 -25.45 17.78 13.70
C VAL A 131 -24.96 16.74 12.69
N LEU A 132 -24.80 17.11 11.42
CA LEU A 132 -24.32 16.22 10.36
C LEU A 132 -22.90 15.71 10.63
N PHE A 133 -21.93 16.61 10.84
CA PHE A 133 -20.52 16.23 10.95
C PHE A 133 -20.14 15.63 12.31
N VAL A 134 -20.83 15.98 13.40
CA VAL A 134 -20.73 15.22 14.66
C VAL A 134 -21.25 13.80 14.47
N THR A 135 -22.42 13.64 13.85
CA THR A 135 -23.00 12.30 13.59
C THR A 135 -22.07 11.45 12.73
N LEU A 136 -21.50 12.02 11.66
CA LEU A 136 -20.54 11.36 10.78
C LEU A 136 -19.29 10.87 11.55
N ASN A 137 -18.68 11.74 12.36
CA ASN A 137 -17.49 11.39 13.14
C ASN A 137 -17.78 10.45 14.33
N VAL A 138 -19.02 10.40 14.84
CA VAL A 138 -19.44 9.37 15.81
C VAL A 138 -19.67 8.02 15.12
N LEU A 139 -20.15 8.01 13.87
CA LEU A 139 -20.48 6.79 13.13
C LEU A 139 -19.26 6.00 12.66
N GLY A 140 -18.18 6.63 12.18
CA GLY A 140 -17.01 5.86 11.73
C GLY A 140 -15.78 6.69 11.32
N ILE A 141 -14.70 6.54 12.07
CA ILE A 141 -13.43 7.28 11.84
C ILE A 141 -12.74 6.88 10.52
N GLU A 142 -12.79 5.60 10.12
CA GLU A 142 -12.23 5.18 8.82
C GLU A 142 -12.95 5.86 7.63
N LEU A 143 -14.30 5.97 7.73
CA LEU A 143 -15.11 6.68 6.75
C LEU A 143 -14.77 8.19 6.74
N SER A 144 -14.55 8.79 7.92
CA SER A 144 -14.08 10.18 8.00
C SER A 144 -12.83 10.44 7.17
N PHE A 145 -11.80 9.61 7.27
CA PHE A 145 -10.55 9.82 6.52
C PHE A 145 -10.68 9.56 5.01
N ARG A 146 -11.54 8.62 4.60
CA ARG A 146 -11.86 8.41 3.18
C ARG A 146 -12.59 9.63 2.59
N ILE A 147 -13.56 10.19 3.33
CA ILE A 147 -14.29 11.41 2.94
C ILE A 147 -13.35 12.61 2.91
N GLN A 148 -12.52 12.80 3.94
CA GLN A 148 -11.54 13.88 4.04
C GLN A 148 -10.56 13.91 2.85
N LEU A 149 -10.13 12.73 2.37
CA LEU A 149 -9.29 12.62 1.19
C LEU A 149 -10.00 13.10 -0.07
N VAL A 150 -11.27 12.73 -0.26
CA VAL A 150 -12.07 13.19 -1.40
C VAL A 150 -12.39 14.68 -1.33
N SER A 151 -12.84 15.19 -0.18
CA SER A 151 -13.17 16.62 -0.03
C SER A 151 -11.96 17.52 -0.26
N THR A 152 -10.78 17.15 0.27
CA THR A 152 -9.56 17.94 0.05
C THR A 152 -9.10 17.89 -1.41
N LEU A 153 -9.13 16.72 -2.06
CA LEU A 153 -8.78 16.61 -3.49
C LEU A 153 -9.70 17.47 -4.36
N VAL A 154 -11.02 17.41 -4.17
CA VAL A 154 -11.98 18.26 -4.89
C VAL A 154 -11.69 19.75 -4.65
N SER A 155 -11.42 20.14 -3.40
CA SER A 155 -11.16 21.53 -3.02
C SER A 155 -9.88 22.09 -3.67
N VAL A 156 -8.79 21.30 -3.69
CA VAL A 156 -7.55 21.67 -4.39
C VAL A 156 -7.78 21.77 -5.90
N VAL A 157 -8.53 20.86 -6.50
CA VAL A 157 -8.87 20.93 -7.95
C VAL A 157 -9.68 22.18 -8.27
N LEU A 158 -10.65 22.58 -7.44
CA LEU A 158 -11.43 23.80 -7.62
C LEU A 158 -10.57 25.08 -7.54
N LEU A 159 -9.61 25.13 -6.62
CA LEU A 159 -8.65 26.24 -6.56
C LEU A 159 -7.77 26.29 -7.82
N LEU A 160 -7.23 25.15 -8.27
CA LEU A 160 -6.41 25.09 -9.49
C LEU A 160 -7.19 25.47 -10.76
N VAL A 161 -8.44 25.01 -10.90
CA VAL A 161 -9.34 25.40 -12.00
C VAL A 161 -9.61 26.90 -11.99
N PHE A 162 -9.82 27.49 -10.81
CA PHE A 162 -9.98 28.93 -10.65
C PHE A 162 -8.73 29.70 -11.07
N TYR A 163 -7.55 29.34 -10.55
CA TYR A 163 -6.30 30.04 -10.86
C TYR A 163 -5.99 30.01 -12.37
N VAL A 164 -6.20 28.88 -13.03
CA VAL A 164 -5.99 28.74 -14.49
C VAL A 164 -6.95 29.63 -15.28
N GLY A 165 -8.22 29.74 -14.88
CA GLY A 165 -9.17 30.65 -15.52
C GLY A 165 -8.86 32.12 -15.22
N ALA A 166 -8.57 32.46 -13.97
CA ALA A 166 -8.21 33.81 -13.51
C ALA A 166 -6.91 34.33 -14.14
N ALA A 167 -5.95 33.46 -14.45
CA ALA A 167 -4.74 33.82 -15.19
C ALA A 167 -5.02 34.50 -16.53
N THR A 168 -6.18 34.21 -17.15
CA THR A 168 -6.63 34.86 -18.41
C THR A 168 -7.26 36.24 -18.21
N LYS A 169 -7.49 36.66 -16.95
CA LYS A 169 -8.22 37.87 -16.54
C LYS A 169 -7.36 38.86 -15.72
N ILE A 170 -6.12 38.52 -15.35
CA ILE A 170 -5.28 39.37 -14.49
C ILE A 170 -4.96 40.70 -15.18
N ASN A 171 -5.23 41.80 -14.49
CA ASN A 171 -4.72 43.12 -14.82
C ASN A 171 -4.38 43.90 -13.54
N TYR A 172 -3.14 43.74 -13.07
CA TYR A 172 -2.63 44.43 -11.87
C TYR A 172 -2.73 45.97 -12.01
N HIS A 173 -2.61 46.52 -13.22
CA HIS A 173 -2.70 47.97 -13.40
C HIS A 173 -4.10 48.50 -13.10
N GLU A 174 -5.12 47.93 -13.75
CA GLU A 174 -6.54 48.28 -13.59
C GLU A 174 -7.10 47.95 -12.19
N TRP A 175 -6.76 46.77 -11.63
CA TRP A 175 -7.37 46.25 -10.41
C TRP A 175 -6.60 46.53 -9.12
N VAL A 176 -5.39 47.10 -9.21
CA VAL A 176 -4.57 47.49 -8.04
C VAL A 176 -3.95 48.88 -8.19
N VAL A 177 -3.29 49.20 -9.32
CA VAL A 177 -2.57 50.49 -9.47
C VAL A 177 -3.52 51.67 -9.62
N GLU A 178 -4.49 51.59 -10.53
CA GLU A 178 -5.50 52.63 -10.79
C GLU A 178 -6.52 52.77 -9.65
N LYS A 179 -6.56 51.78 -8.73
CA LYS A 179 -7.34 51.79 -7.49
C LYS A 179 -6.56 52.28 -6.27
N ASP A 180 -5.26 52.60 -6.43
CA ASP A 180 -4.29 52.89 -5.36
C ASP A 180 -4.24 51.82 -4.24
N TRP A 181 -4.66 50.58 -4.53
CA TRP A 181 -4.89 49.55 -3.51
C TRP A 181 -3.64 48.71 -3.18
N LYS A 182 -2.46 49.31 -3.28
CA LYS A 182 -1.18 48.66 -2.98
C LYS A 182 -0.91 48.59 -1.48
N TYR A 183 -1.10 49.73 -0.80
CA TYR A 183 -0.83 49.96 0.62
C TYR A 183 -1.83 50.96 1.25
N PRO A 184 -3.16 50.73 1.16
CA PRO A 184 -4.16 51.54 1.85
C PRO A 184 -3.86 51.59 3.35
N GLY A 185 -3.89 52.78 3.96
CA GLY A 185 -3.48 52.99 5.35
C GLY A 185 -1.99 52.80 5.64
N GLY A 186 -1.15 52.49 4.64
CA GLY A 186 0.29 52.31 4.78
C GLY A 186 0.68 51.28 5.85
N LEU A 187 1.62 51.65 6.73
CA LEU A 187 2.11 50.77 7.79
C LEU A 187 1.01 50.33 8.79
N ASP A 188 -0.03 51.13 9.02
CA ASP A 188 -1.15 50.77 9.90
C ASP A 188 -1.98 49.63 9.29
N GLY A 189 -2.32 49.74 8.00
CA GLY A 189 -2.98 48.68 7.24
C GLY A 189 -2.15 47.39 7.21
N VAL A 190 -0.84 47.51 6.99
CA VAL A 190 0.09 46.37 7.02
C VAL A 190 0.15 45.69 8.40
N ILE A 191 0.23 46.45 9.49
CA ILE A 191 0.18 45.92 10.86
C ILE A 191 -1.15 45.20 11.11
N LYS A 192 -2.27 45.78 10.68
CA LYS A 192 -3.61 45.20 10.86
C LYS A 192 -3.79 43.89 10.08
N GLY A 193 -3.27 43.81 8.86
CA GLY A 193 -3.38 42.63 7.98
C GLY A 193 -2.62 41.37 8.47
N PHE A 194 -1.68 41.50 9.42
CA PHE A 194 -0.94 40.36 9.95
C PHE A 194 -1.85 39.29 10.56
N SER A 195 -2.87 39.68 11.35
CA SER A 195 -3.74 38.72 12.03
C SER A 195 -4.45 37.79 11.05
N PHE A 196 -5.19 38.36 10.10
CA PHE A 196 -5.96 37.61 9.09
C PHE A 196 -5.08 36.74 8.18
N SER A 197 -3.83 37.13 7.94
CA SER A 197 -2.93 36.38 7.07
C SER A 197 -2.50 35.02 7.65
N LEU A 198 -2.63 34.79 8.96
CA LEU A 198 -2.38 33.47 9.57
C LEU A 198 -3.45 32.44 9.21
N TRP A 199 -4.62 32.89 8.78
CA TRP A 199 -5.75 32.02 8.42
C TRP A 199 -5.43 31.10 7.21
N PHE A 200 -4.52 31.49 6.33
CA PHE A 200 -4.01 30.66 5.22
C PHE A 200 -3.24 29.39 5.65
N TYR A 201 -2.89 29.26 6.94
CA TYR A 201 -2.08 28.15 7.45
C TYR A 201 -2.59 27.54 8.76
N LEU A 202 -3.57 28.17 9.41
CA LEU A 202 -4.13 27.77 10.71
C LEU A 202 -4.78 26.37 10.63
N GLY A 203 -4.17 25.37 11.27
CA GLY A 203 -4.66 24.00 11.30
C GLY A 203 -3.64 22.94 10.86
N ILE A 204 -2.53 23.33 10.23
CA ILE A 204 -1.46 22.39 9.87
C ILE A 204 -0.87 21.67 11.10
N GLU A 205 -0.87 22.35 12.24
CA GLU A 205 -0.43 21.85 13.54
C GLU A 205 -1.37 20.81 14.17
N GLU A 206 -2.58 20.61 13.64
CA GLU A 206 -3.55 19.61 14.12
C GLU A 206 -3.22 18.19 13.66
N LEU A 207 -2.51 18.06 12.54
CA LEU A 207 -2.16 16.78 11.90
C LEU A 207 -1.56 15.72 12.87
N PRO A 208 -0.70 16.07 13.86
CA PRO A 208 -0.23 15.14 14.90
C PRO A 208 -1.32 14.56 15.82
N LEU A 209 -2.55 15.03 15.80
CA LEU A 209 -3.66 14.38 16.52
C LEU A 209 -4.08 13.06 15.87
N ALA A 210 -3.78 12.87 14.58
CA ALA A 210 -3.96 11.61 13.84
C ALA A 210 -2.77 10.62 14.00
N VAL A 211 -1.84 10.88 14.93
CA VAL A 211 -0.62 10.06 15.10
C VAL A 211 -0.89 8.66 15.69
N GLU A 212 -2.01 8.48 16.40
CA GLU A 212 -2.41 7.16 16.90
C GLU A 212 -2.89 6.27 15.75
N GLU A 213 -3.58 6.83 14.76
CA GLU A 213 -4.13 6.16 13.57
C GLU A 213 -3.17 6.09 12.37
N THR A 214 -1.97 6.67 12.49
CA THR A 214 -0.96 6.70 11.44
C THR A 214 -0.15 5.41 11.34
N ILE A 215 -0.04 4.86 10.13
CA ILE A 215 0.88 3.79 9.77
C ILE A 215 2.30 4.38 9.67
N GLU A 216 3.32 3.73 10.25
CA GLU A 216 4.72 4.23 10.34
C GLU A 216 4.83 5.74 10.69
N PRO A 217 4.41 6.21 11.88
CA PRO A 217 4.40 7.64 12.23
C PRO A 217 5.73 8.37 11.98
N SER A 218 6.85 7.72 12.31
CA SER A 218 8.23 8.20 12.10
C SER A 218 8.56 8.62 10.66
N LYS A 219 7.80 8.13 9.68
CA LYS A 219 8.00 8.31 8.23
C LYS A 219 6.84 9.04 7.59
N ASN A 220 5.59 8.71 7.94
CA ASN A 220 4.41 9.31 7.33
C ASN A 220 4.04 10.69 7.94
N MET A 221 4.33 10.97 9.23
CA MET A 221 4.07 12.31 9.80
C MET A 221 4.88 13.43 9.13
N PRO A 222 6.22 13.32 8.93
CA PRO A 222 6.98 14.38 8.27
C PRO A 222 6.55 14.58 6.82
N ILE A 223 6.28 13.50 6.07
CA ILE A 223 5.81 13.59 4.69
C ILE A 223 4.46 14.30 4.63
N GLY A 224 3.51 13.95 5.51
CA GLY A 224 2.20 14.61 5.60
C GLY A 224 2.31 16.10 5.89
N LEU A 225 3.06 16.50 6.94
CA LEU A 225 3.26 17.89 7.32
C LEU A 225 3.96 18.71 6.23
N ILE A 226 5.07 18.20 5.68
CA ILE A 226 5.92 18.95 4.74
C ILE A 226 5.24 19.09 3.37
N SER A 227 4.57 18.04 2.89
CA SER A 227 3.78 18.14 1.64
C SER A 227 2.56 19.04 1.80
N SER A 228 1.92 19.05 2.98
CA SER A 228 0.79 19.94 3.26
C SER A 228 1.20 21.40 3.28
N ILE A 229 2.22 21.78 4.07
CA ILE A 229 2.67 23.19 4.11
C ILE A 229 3.19 23.65 2.75
N PHE A 230 3.90 22.79 1.98
CA PHE A 230 4.28 23.13 0.61
C PHE A 230 3.06 23.39 -0.29
N THR A 231 2.01 22.57 -0.20
CA THR A 231 0.76 22.76 -0.95
C THR A 231 0.11 24.08 -0.56
N LEU A 232 -0.06 24.35 0.73
CA LEU A 232 -0.71 25.54 1.26
C LEU A 232 0.05 26.83 0.91
N VAL A 233 1.38 26.79 0.84
CA VAL A 233 2.20 27.93 0.37
C VAL A 233 1.99 28.21 -1.11
N VAL A 234 1.77 27.20 -1.94
CA VAL A 234 1.41 27.43 -3.35
C VAL A 234 -0.01 27.99 -3.48
N LEU A 235 -0.98 27.40 -2.74
CA LEU A 235 -2.38 27.84 -2.78
C LEU A 235 -2.54 29.28 -2.29
N SER A 236 -2.02 29.64 -1.11
CA SER A 236 -2.24 30.97 -0.51
C SER A 236 -1.76 32.13 -1.40
N PHE A 237 -0.55 32.03 -1.95
CA PHE A 237 -0.02 33.03 -2.89
C PHE A 237 -0.82 33.07 -4.18
N CYS A 238 -1.25 31.92 -4.70
CA CYS A 238 -2.14 31.87 -5.86
C CYS A 238 -3.50 32.52 -5.57
N THR A 239 -4.11 32.25 -4.41
CA THR A 239 -5.38 32.85 -3.98
C THR A 239 -5.31 34.37 -3.92
N VAL A 240 -4.29 34.94 -3.29
CA VAL A 240 -4.13 36.40 -3.23
C VAL A 240 -3.97 36.98 -4.63
N ILE A 241 -3.08 36.42 -5.46
CA ILE A 241 -2.78 36.93 -6.81
C ILE A 241 -3.98 36.80 -7.75
N PHE A 242 -4.49 35.59 -7.93
CA PHE A 242 -5.51 35.28 -8.93
C PHE A 242 -6.90 35.78 -8.56
N ASN A 243 -7.21 36.04 -7.29
CA ASN A 243 -8.50 36.61 -6.90
C ASN A 243 -8.46 38.15 -6.80
N SER A 244 -7.36 38.72 -6.28
CA SER A 244 -7.32 40.17 -6.01
C SER A 244 -6.85 41.03 -7.19
N ALA A 245 -6.21 40.44 -8.21
CA ALA A 245 -5.75 41.14 -9.42
C ALA A 245 -6.67 40.97 -10.65
N ILE A 246 -7.89 40.46 -10.43
CA ILE A 246 -8.99 40.38 -11.42
C ILE A 246 -10.17 41.23 -10.93
N ALA A 247 -11.14 41.52 -11.80
CA ALA A 247 -12.39 42.18 -11.38
C ALA A 247 -13.08 41.39 -10.25
N PRO A 248 -13.71 42.04 -9.25
CA PRO A 248 -13.88 43.48 -9.08
C PRO A 248 -12.68 44.23 -8.45
N GLY A 249 -11.55 43.54 -8.23
CA GLY A 249 -10.30 44.09 -7.71
C GLY A 249 -10.13 44.00 -6.20
N ALA A 250 -8.89 44.21 -5.75
CA ALA A 250 -8.48 44.02 -4.36
C ALA A 250 -9.28 44.86 -3.35
N GLU A 251 -9.67 46.09 -3.72
CA GLU A 251 -10.56 46.95 -2.94
C GLU A 251 -11.90 46.27 -2.66
N ALA A 252 -12.61 45.85 -3.69
CA ALA A 252 -13.94 45.24 -3.57
C ALA A 252 -13.88 43.85 -2.92
N ILE A 253 -12.88 43.02 -3.28
CA ILE A 253 -12.67 41.71 -2.66
C ILE A 253 -12.43 41.84 -1.14
N SER A 254 -11.80 42.92 -0.66
CA SER A 254 -11.57 43.14 0.78
C SER A 254 -12.87 43.21 1.61
N GLN A 255 -13.98 43.59 0.98
CA GLN A 255 -15.31 43.71 1.61
C GLN A 255 -16.23 42.51 1.32
N SER A 256 -15.79 41.53 0.52
CA SER A 256 -16.60 40.36 0.18
C SER A 256 -16.77 39.41 1.38
N VAL A 257 -17.98 38.87 1.54
CA VAL A 257 -18.27 37.78 2.48
C VAL A 257 -17.98 36.39 1.90
N SER A 258 -17.62 36.29 0.61
CA SER A 258 -17.38 35.03 -0.10
C SER A 258 -16.42 35.26 -1.29
N PRO A 259 -15.17 35.67 -1.01
CA PRO A 259 -14.28 36.26 -2.02
C PRO A 259 -13.95 35.30 -3.17
N LEU A 260 -13.85 33.99 -2.92
CA LEU A 260 -13.58 33.01 -3.99
C LEU A 260 -14.77 32.88 -4.95
N LEU A 261 -16.01 33.02 -4.47
CA LEU A 261 -17.20 32.99 -5.33
C LEU A 261 -17.26 34.21 -6.25
N ASP A 262 -16.95 35.40 -5.75
CA ASP A 262 -16.96 36.62 -6.58
C ASP A 262 -15.88 36.55 -7.68
N GLY A 263 -14.69 36.05 -7.35
CA GLY A 263 -13.66 35.74 -8.35
C GLY A 263 -14.13 34.71 -9.39
N TYR A 264 -14.81 33.64 -8.96
CA TYR A 264 -15.40 32.64 -9.86
C TYR A 264 -16.40 33.25 -10.85
N LYS A 265 -17.23 34.20 -10.41
CA LYS A 265 -18.18 34.92 -11.28
C LYS A 265 -17.47 35.78 -12.34
N THR A 266 -16.34 36.42 -12.00
CA THR A 266 -15.53 37.15 -12.99
C THR A 266 -14.89 36.23 -14.03
N VAL A 267 -14.46 35.03 -13.64
CA VAL A 267 -13.81 34.08 -14.53
C VAL A 267 -14.82 33.41 -15.47
N PHE A 268 -15.88 32.82 -14.91
CA PHE A 268 -16.83 31.95 -15.63
C PHE A 268 -18.18 32.63 -15.97
N GLY A 269 -18.39 33.89 -15.56
CA GLY A 269 -19.63 34.64 -15.69
C GLY A 269 -20.65 34.30 -14.59
N ASP A 270 -21.61 35.19 -14.29
CA ASP A 270 -22.69 34.88 -13.34
C ASP A 270 -23.84 34.17 -14.07
N ASN A 271 -23.81 32.84 -14.07
CA ASN A 271 -24.73 32.00 -14.85
C ASN A 271 -24.94 30.60 -14.22
N LYS A 272 -25.83 29.79 -14.81
CA LYS A 272 -26.21 28.46 -14.29
C LYS A 272 -25.05 27.45 -14.20
N VAL A 273 -24.01 27.57 -15.04
CA VAL A 273 -22.82 26.69 -14.97
C VAL A 273 -21.95 27.09 -13.78
N THR A 274 -21.71 28.39 -13.60
CA THR A 274 -20.98 28.92 -12.44
C THR A 274 -21.69 28.62 -11.14
N ALA A 275 -23.02 28.73 -11.08
CA ALA A 275 -23.82 28.31 -9.92
C ALA A 275 -23.62 26.83 -9.57
N GLY A 276 -23.40 25.96 -10.57
CA GLY A 276 -23.01 24.56 -10.38
C GLY A 276 -21.63 24.43 -9.72
N PHE A 277 -20.64 25.21 -10.15
CA PHE A 277 -19.34 25.29 -9.47
C PHE A 277 -19.47 25.88 -8.05
N THR A 278 -20.37 26.83 -7.79
CA THR A 278 -20.58 27.41 -6.47
C THR A 278 -21.00 26.37 -5.43
N TRP A 279 -21.88 25.43 -5.79
CA TRP A 279 -22.21 24.29 -4.91
C TRP A 279 -20.98 23.45 -4.57
N LEU A 280 -20.03 23.30 -5.50
CA LEU A 280 -18.78 22.59 -5.27
C LEU A 280 -17.80 23.40 -4.39
N LEU A 281 -17.83 24.74 -4.40
CA LEU A 281 -16.97 25.56 -3.53
C LEU A 281 -17.20 25.31 -2.04
N ILE A 282 -18.42 24.94 -1.65
CA ILE A 282 -18.75 24.60 -0.27
C ILE A 282 -17.94 23.38 0.21
N MET A 283 -17.43 22.52 -0.69
CA MET A 283 -16.55 21.40 -0.35
C MET A 283 -15.24 21.83 0.34
N GLY A 284 -14.69 23.01 0.03
CA GLY A 284 -13.49 23.55 0.69
C GLY A 284 -13.73 23.83 2.17
N LEU A 285 -14.85 24.51 2.44
CA LEU A 285 -15.29 24.83 3.80
C LEU A 285 -15.68 23.56 4.57
N ILE A 286 -16.38 22.62 3.92
CA ILE A 286 -16.66 21.28 4.47
C ILE A 286 -15.38 20.53 4.84
N SER A 287 -14.33 20.59 4.00
CA SER A 287 -13.07 19.89 4.24
C SER A 287 -12.37 20.37 5.52
N SER A 288 -12.37 21.68 5.76
CA SER A 288 -11.85 22.27 7.00
C SER A 288 -12.72 21.94 8.20
N PHE A 289 -14.04 22.07 8.06
CA PHE A 289 -14.97 21.82 9.16
C PHE A 289 -14.91 20.36 9.62
N HIS A 290 -14.85 19.40 8.69
CA HIS A 290 -14.71 17.97 9.00
C HIS A 290 -13.39 17.69 9.75
N SER A 291 -12.26 18.14 9.22
CA SER A 291 -10.94 18.02 9.86
C SER A 291 -10.94 18.56 11.29
N PHE A 292 -11.43 19.78 11.51
CA PHE A 292 -11.43 20.40 12.84
C PHE A 292 -12.39 19.72 13.82
N ILE A 293 -13.54 19.20 13.38
CA ILE A 293 -14.44 18.39 14.22
C ILE A 293 -13.73 17.11 14.69
N PHE A 294 -13.02 16.40 13.80
CA PHE A 294 -12.22 15.21 14.17
C PHE A 294 -11.12 15.57 15.18
N CYS A 295 -10.31 16.58 14.87
CA CYS A 295 -9.18 16.98 15.71
C CYS A 295 -9.61 17.50 17.08
N MET A 296 -10.66 18.34 17.16
CA MET A 296 -11.29 18.76 18.41
C MET A 296 -11.73 17.57 19.27
N GLY A 297 -12.36 16.56 18.66
CA GLY A 297 -12.76 15.33 19.35
C GLY A 297 -11.58 14.57 19.95
N ARG A 298 -10.47 14.45 19.22
CA ARG A 298 -9.23 13.80 19.70
C ARG A 298 -8.52 14.62 20.78
N LEU A 299 -8.42 15.93 20.62
CA LEU A 299 -7.77 16.85 21.56
C LEU A 299 -8.48 16.85 22.93
N LEU A 300 -9.79 17.13 22.95
CA LEU A 300 -10.57 17.23 24.18
C LEU A 300 -10.61 15.88 24.92
N PHE A 301 -10.70 14.77 24.18
CA PHE A 301 -10.55 13.42 24.73
C PHE A 301 -9.17 13.20 25.38
N ALA A 302 -8.08 13.55 24.71
CA ALA A 302 -6.72 13.33 25.23
C ALA A 302 -6.45 14.14 26.51
N ILE A 303 -6.89 15.40 26.57
CA ILE A 303 -6.76 16.26 27.75
C ILE A 303 -7.61 15.70 28.93
N ALA A 304 -8.83 15.22 28.67
CA ALA A 304 -9.68 14.61 29.69
C ALA A 304 -9.18 13.24 30.17
N ARG A 305 -8.64 12.42 29.26
CA ARG A 305 -8.01 11.10 29.55
C ARG A 305 -6.88 11.25 30.57
N ASP A 306 -6.10 12.31 30.41
CA ASP A 306 -4.95 12.63 31.24
C ASP A 306 -5.33 13.43 32.50
N GLY A 307 -6.63 13.64 32.76
CA GLY A 307 -7.18 14.18 34.01
C GLY A 307 -7.33 15.70 34.10
N TYR A 308 -7.06 16.44 33.01
CA TYR A 308 -7.05 17.90 32.97
C TYR A 308 -8.41 18.54 32.62
N LEU A 309 -9.37 17.74 32.19
CA LEU A 309 -10.76 18.12 31.90
C LEU A 309 -11.73 17.08 32.50
N PRO A 310 -13.03 17.39 32.64
CA PRO A 310 -14.00 16.50 33.27
C PRO A 310 -14.05 15.10 32.63
N ARG A 311 -13.93 14.06 33.47
CA ARG A 311 -13.89 12.64 33.05
C ARG A 311 -15.06 12.16 32.19
N VAL A 312 -16.17 12.92 32.10
CA VAL A 312 -17.28 12.58 31.19
C VAL A 312 -16.87 12.62 29.71
N LEU A 313 -15.87 13.43 29.35
CA LEU A 313 -15.33 13.59 27.99
C LEU A 313 -14.50 12.39 27.52
N THR A 314 -14.10 11.48 28.43
CA THR A 314 -13.37 10.24 28.07
C THR A 314 -14.29 9.11 27.62
N LYS A 315 -15.61 9.32 27.61
CA LYS A 315 -16.58 8.32 27.16
C LYS A 315 -16.49 8.10 25.65
N LEU A 316 -16.08 6.89 25.28
CA LEU A 316 -16.11 6.40 23.91
C LEU A 316 -17.49 5.81 23.56
N HIS A 317 -17.83 5.80 22.28
CA HIS A 317 -19.10 5.28 21.78
C HIS A 317 -19.12 3.73 21.89
N PRO A 318 -20.10 3.09 22.57
CA PRO A 318 -20.03 1.67 22.98
C PRO A 318 -19.88 0.60 21.90
N THR A 319 -19.90 0.97 20.61
CA THR A 319 -19.77 0.05 19.47
C THR A 319 -18.93 0.64 18.32
N ARG A 320 -18.23 1.78 18.54
CA ARG A 320 -17.42 2.48 17.51
C ARG A 320 -16.11 3.10 18.03
N ASP A 321 -15.90 3.12 19.34
CA ASP A 321 -14.71 3.68 20.00
C ASP A 321 -14.38 5.15 19.65
N THR A 322 -15.39 5.89 19.18
CA THR A 322 -15.32 7.32 18.86
C THR A 322 -15.56 8.18 20.11
N PRO A 323 -14.86 9.31 20.32
CA PRO A 323 -14.98 10.12 21.53
C PRO A 323 -16.23 11.02 21.49
N TYR A 324 -17.41 10.40 21.43
CA TYR A 324 -18.68 11.08 21.11
C TYR A 324 -19.04 12.21 22.07
N VAL A 325 -18.73 12.10 23.37
CA VAL A 325 -18.99 13.19 24.33
C VAL A 325 -18.06 14.38 24.09
N ALA A 326 -16.78 14.14 23.76
CA ALA A 326 -15.83 15.20 23.42
C ALA A 326 -16.25 15.94 22.14
N LEU A 327 -16.70 15.20 21.12
CA LEU A 327 -17.27 15.76 19.89
C LEU A 327 -18.49 16.64 20.19
N ILE A 328 -19.51 16.09 20.88
CA ILE A 328 -20.76 16.81 21.18
C ILE A 328 -20.51 18.05 22.05
N THR A 329 -19.66 17.96 23.10
CA THR A 329 -19.37 19.11 23.96
C THR A 329 -18.57 20.19 23.21
N GLY A 330 -17.56 19.83 22.42
CA GLY A 330 -16.80 20.79 21.63
C GLY A 330 -17.67 21.53 20.60
N SER A 331 -18.48 20.78 19.85
CA SER A 331 -19.42 21.35 18.88
C SER A 331 -20.51 22.21 19.54
N GLY A 332 -21.03 21.80 20.70
CA GLY A 332 -22.00 22.59 21.47
C GLY A 332 -21.42 23.94 21.93
N LEU A 333 -20.15 23.96 22.36
CA LEU A 333 -19.45 25.20 22.71
C LEU A 333 -19.19 26.08 21.49
N GLY A 334 -18.77 25.51 20.36
CA GLY A 334 -18.54 26.26 19.11
C GLY A 334 -19.83 26.86 18.53
N LEU A 335 -20.92 26.11 18.54
CA LEU A 335 -22.24 26.59 18.15
C LEU A 335 -22.76 27.68 19.10
N ALA A 336 -22.62 27.51 20.42
CA ALA A 336 -23.01 28.52 21.39
C ALA A 336 -22.22 29.83 21.21
N LEU A 337 -20.92 29.74 20.93
CA LEU A 337 -20.07 30.89 20.64
C LEU A 337 -20.53 31.65 19.38
N ALA A 338 -20.81 30.94 18.29
CA ALA A 338 -21.33 31.55 17.05
C ALA A 338 -22.69 32.24 17.29
N LEU A 339 -23.63 31.57 17.98
CA LEU A 339 -24.95 32.13 18.27
C LEU A 339 -24.89 33.35 19.20
N VAL A 340 -24.07 33.32 20.26
CA VAL A 340 -23.92 34.44 21.18
C VAL A 340 -23.31 35.65 20.48
N LEU A 341 -22.29 35.47 19.64
CA LEU A 341 -21.68 36.57 18.90
C LEU A 341 -22.60 37.11 17.78
N HIS A 342 -23.30 36.24 17.05
CA HIS A 342 -24.33 36.62 16.07
C HIS A 342 -25.34 37.62 16.66
N PHE A 343 -25.92 37.31 17.83
CA PHE A 343 -26.88 38.20 18.49
C PHE A 343 -26.25 39.39 19.25
N ALA A 344 -24.93 39.39 19.48
CA ALA A 344 -24.24 40.46 20.22
C ALA A 344 -23.56 41.51 19.32
N ILE A 345 -23.06 41.13 18.14
CA ILE A 345 -22.31 42.02 17.22
C ILE A 345 -22.79 41.99 15.76
N GLY A 346 -23.67 41.04 15.38
CA GLY A 346 -24.14 40.89 13.99
C GLY A 346 -23.16 40.18 13.06
N ASP A 347 -23.67 39.68 11.92
CA ASP A 347 -22.93 38.78 11.04
C ASP A 347 -21.78 39.45 10.25
N ALA A 348 -21.94 40.72 9.88
CA ALA A 348 -21.01 41.46 9.02
C ALA A 348 -19.53 41.47 9.48
N ARG A 349 -19.26 41.24 10.77
CA ARG A 349 -17.89 41.07 11.33
C ARG A 349 -17.74 39.82 12.21
N LEU A 350 -18.75 38.94 12.26
CA LEU A 350 -18.75 37.73 13.08
C LEU A 350 -17.54 36.84 12.79
N GLY A 351 -17.31 36.52 11.51
CA GLY A 351 -16.19 35.69 11.06
C GLY A 351 -14.82 36.28 11.41
N SER A 352 -14.59 37.57 11.16
CA SER A 352 -13.29 38.22 11.40
C SER A 352 -12.97 38.40 12.90
N VAL A 353 -13.98 38.63 13.74
CA VAL A 353 -13.85 38.63 15.21
C VAL A 353 -13.51 37.22 15.73
N MET A 354 -14.18 36.19 15.23
CA MET A 354 -13.94 34.80 15.63
C MET A 354 -12.58 34.27 15.13
N ILE A 355 -12.11 34.69 13.95
CA ILE A 355 -10.74 34.41 13.47
C ILE A 355 -9.70 34.96 14.46
N ASN A 356 -9.81 36.22 14.88
CA ASN A 356 -8.87 36.80 15.85
C ASN A 356 -8.90 36.05 17.21
N LEU A 357 -10.07 35.62 17.67
CA LEU A 357 -10.21 34.82 18.90
C LEU A 357 -9.53 33.44 18.78
N ALA A 358 -9.68 32.75 17.64
CA ALA A 358 -9.00 31.49 17.37
C ALA A 358 -7.47 31.65 17.34
N LEU A 359 -6.99 32.72 16.70
CA LEU A 359 -5.56 33.03 16.56
C LEU A 359 -4.86 33.36 17.88
N ILE A 360 -5.57 33.95 18.86
CA ILE A 360 -5.03 34.12 20.22
C ILE A 360 -4.73 32.74 20.85
N GLY A 361 -5.64 31.78 20.70
CA GLY A 361 -5.40 30.39 21.12
C GLY A 361 -4.24 29.74 20.35
N ALA A 362 -4.18 29.94 19.04
CA ALA A 362 -3.13 29.42 18.17
C ALA A 362 -1.72 29.89 18.58
N LEU A 363 -1.50 31.20 18.69
CA LEU A 363 -0.19 31.76 19.01
C LEU A 363 0.31 31.35 20.40
N VAL A 364 -0.59 31.24 21.39
CA VAL A 364 -0.24 30.72 22.72
C VAL A 364 0.13 29.24 22.65
N SER A 365 -0.61 28.42 21.90
CA SER A 365 -0.27 27.02 21.62
C SER A 365 1.10 26.90 20.94
N TYR A 366 1.36 27.68 19.88
CA TYR A 366 2.63 27.66 19.15
C TYR A 366 3.81 28.01 20.07
N ALA A 367 3.64 29.00 20.96
CA ALA A 367 4.67 29.36 21.93
C ALA A 367 5.02 28.19 22.88
N PHE A 368 4.03 27.42 23.34
CA PHE A 368 4.25 26.20 24.12
C PHE A 368 4.91 25.08 23.28
N GLN A 369 4.48 24.85 22.04
CA GLN A 369 5.06 23.85 21.15
C GLN A 369 6.53 24.12 20.83
N LEU A 370 6.86 25.35 20.43
CA LEU A 370 8.23 25.79 20.13
C LEU A 370 9.11 25.73 21.39
N THR A 371 8.60 26.16 22.54
CA THR A 371 9.31 26.04 23.82
C THR A 371 9.55 24.58 24.23
N ALA A 372 8.60 23.68 23.95
CA ALA A 372 8.77 22.25 24.16
C ALA A 372 9.84 21.64 23.25
N PHE A 373 9.84 21.98 21.95
CA PHE A 373 10.87 21.59 20.99
C PHE A 373 12.27 22.04 21.45
N ILE A 374 12.42 23.32 21.81
CA ILE A 374 13.69 23.88 22.29
C ILE A 374 14.14 23.18 23.58
N ARG A 375 13.22 22.95 24.54
CA ARG A 375 13.58 22.30 25.81
C ARG A 375 13.89 20.81 25.67
N LEU A 376 13.24 20.07 24.78
CA LEU A 376 13.60 18.68 24.47
C LEU A 376 14.97 18.61 23.79
N ARG A 377 15.30 19.55 22.89
CA ARG A 377 16.63 19.65 22.27
C ARG A 377 17.75 19.95 23.28
N ILE A 378 17.47 20.70 24.35
CA ILE A 378 18.46 21.07 25.38
C ILE A 378 18.57 20.01 26.49
N LYS A 379 17.43 19.50 27.00
CA LYS A 379 17.41 18.57 28.15
C LYS A 379 17.66 17.12 27.77
N GLU A 380 17.25 16.71 26.57
CA GLU A 380 17.30 15.33 26.10
C GLU A 380 18.05 15.26 24.74
N PRO A 381 19.33 15.69 24.67
CA PRO A 381 20.06 15.79 23.42
C PRO A 381 20.21 14.43 22.73
N ASP A 382 20.46 13.35 23.48
CA ASP A 382 20.68 12.00 22.96
C ASP A 382 19.40 11.24 22.57
N ARG A 383 18.22 11.83 22.80
CA ARG A 383 16.93 11.21 22.46
C ARG A 383 16.83 10.92 20.96
N GLU A 384 16.31 9.73 20.64
CA GLU A 384 16.01 9.33 19.27
C GLU A 384 15.02 10.32 18.62
N ARG A 385 15.38 10.77 17.41
CA ARG A 385 14.63 11.73 16.60
C ARG A 385 14.60 11.19 15.17
N PRO A 386 13.58 10.37 14.81
CA PRO A 386 13.52 9.71 13.50
C PRO A 386 13.48 10.71 12.34
N TYR A 387 12.82 11.86 12.56
CA TYR A 387 12.97 13.06 11.76
C TYR A 387 13.68 14.15 12.57
N ARG A 388 14.45 15.01 11.91
CA ARG A 388 15.10 16.17 12.52
C ARG A 388 14.80 17.43 11.71
N SER A 389 14.33 18.49 12.37
CA SER A 389 14.14 19.80 11.74
C SER A 389 15.49 20.35 11.26
N PRO A 390 15.61 20.78 9.98
CA PRO A 390 16.84 21.35 9.43
C PRO A 390 17.11 22.77 9.97
N PHE A 391 16.05 23.50 10.35
CA PHE A 391 16.17 24.84 10.95
C PHE A 391 16.52 24.81 12.44
N GLY A 392 16.28 23.66 13.11
CA GLY A 392 16.69 23.41 14.49
C GLY A 392 16.19 24.45 15.50
N VAL A 393 16.96 24.63 16.57
CA VAL A 393 16.67 25.62 17.63
C VAL A 393 16.67 27.07 17.11
N PRO A 394 17.58 27.52 16.22
CA PRO A 394 17.51 28.87 15.65
C PRO A 394 16.19 29.15 14.93
N GLY A 395 15.70 28.21 14.11
CA GLY A 395 14.39 28.31 13.46
C GLY A 395 13.24 28.41 14.45
N ALA A 396 13.25 27.60 15.51
CA ALA A 396 12.23 27.66 16.54
C ALA A 396 12.24 28.99 17.33
N ILE A 397 13.41 29.61 17.52
CA ILE A 397 13.54 30.94 18.15
C ILE A 397 12.99 32.02 17.22
N VAL A 398 13.33 32.02 15.92
CA VAL A 398 12.78 32.97 14.93
C VAL A 398 11.25 32.83 14.87
N CYS A 399 10.74 31.61 14.81
CA CYS A 399 9.31 31.35 14.83
C CYS A 399 8.63 31.89 16.11
N LEU A 400 9.27 31.74 17.28
CA LEU A 400 8.74 32.23 18.56
C LEU A 400 8.70 33.77 18.61
N LEU A 401 9.71 34.44 18.05
CA LEU A 401 9.73 35.90 17.91
C LEU A 401 8.64 36.40 16.95
N LEU A 402 8.41 35.69 15.83
CA LEU A 402 7.31 36.01 14.91
C LEU A 402 5.94 35.79 15.57
N CYS A 403 5.74 34.72 16.34
CA CYS A 403 4.51 34.51 17.11
C CYS A 403 4.27 35.64 18.12
N ALA A 404 5.31 36.12 18.81
CA ALA A 404 5.20 37.24 19.74
C ALA A 404 4.88 38.57 19.02
N PHE A 405 5.49 38.82 17.86
CA PHE A 405 5.18 39.99 17.03
C PHE A 405 3.71 39.98 16.57
N VAL A 406 3.22 38.86 16.01
CA VAL A 406 1.83 38.76 15.57
C VAL A 406 0.86 38.90 16.74
N MET A 407 1.17 38.36 17.93
CA MET A 407 0.35 38.57 19.13
C MET A 407 0.20 40.07 19.46
N VAL A 408 1.27 40.85 19.33
CA VAL A 408 1.21 42.32 19.48
C VAL A 408 0.32 42.96 18.41
N THR A 409 0.34 42.49 17.15
CA THR A 409 -0.58 42.98 16.11
C THR A 409 -2.06 42.70 16.43
N ILE A 410 -2.38 41.51 16.97
CA ILE A 410 -3.76 41.18 17.37
C ILE A 410 -4.22 42.05 18.54
N ILE A 411 -3.36 42.26 19.54
CA ILE A 411 -3.65 43.16 20.67
C ILE A 411 -3.82 44.61 20.18
N TYR A 412 -2.98 45.08 19.25
CA TYR A 412 -3.11 46.39 18.61
C TYR A 412 -4.44 46.55 17.87
N ASN A 413 -4.84 45.54 17.09
CA ASN A 413 -6.13 45.52 16.41
C ASN A 413 -7.30 45.59 17.42
N GLY A 414 -7.21 44.85 18.53
CA GLY A 414 -8.22 44.87 19.59
C GLY A 414 -8.27 46.18 20.39
N VAL A 415 -7.17 46.92 20.50
CA VAL A 415 -7.15 48.25 21.14
C VAL A 415 -7.60 49.37 20.19
N THR A 416 -7.42 49.18 18.88
CA THR A 416 -7.78 50.19 17.85
C THR A 416 -9.14 49.97 17.19
N SER A 417 -9.86 48.89 17.51
CA SER A 417 -11.19 48.58 16.97
C SER A 417 -12.15 48.10 18.05
N THR A 418 -13.36 48.68 18.06
CA THR A 418 -14.51 48.29 18.90
C THR A 418 -14.93 46.84 18.73
N ASP A 419 -14.61 46.22 17.60
CA ASP A 419 -15.14 44.91 17.23
C ASP A 419 -14.12 43.82 17.60
N PHE A 420 -12.84 44.08 17.33
CA PHE A 420 -11.75 43.17 17.70
C PHE A 420 -11.38 43.23 19.19
N VAL A 421 -11.80 44.27 19.93
CA VAL A 421 -11.66 44.28 21.40
C VAL A 421 -12.40 43.09 22.02
N ALA A 422 -13.53 42.67 21.44
CA ALA A 422 -14.28 41.51 21.89
C ALA A 422 -13.47 40.21 21.80
N SER A 423 -12.64 40.04 20.75
CA SER A 423 -11.73 38.90 20.61
C SER A 423 -10.69 38.86 21.73
N VAL A 424 -10.06 40.00 22.03
CA VAL A 424 -9.02 40.11 23.06
C VAL A 424 -9.61 39.91 24.46
N VAL A 425 -10.76 40.51 24.74
CA VAL A 425 -11.48 40.37 26.02
C VAL A 425 -11.99 38.94 26.22
N ALA A 426 -12.61 38.33 25.20
CA ALA A 426 -13.07 36.94 25.30
C ALA A 426 -11.91 35.96 25.50
N GLY A 427 -10.80 36.13 24.77
CA GLY A 427 -9.58 35.33 24.96
C GLY A 427 -9.00 35.48 26.37
N ALA A 428 -8.89 36.72 26.88
CA ALA A 428 -8.41 36.99 28.23
C ALA A 428 -9.32 36.37 29.30
N LEU A 429 -10.65 36.54 29.19
CA LEU A 429 -11.62 35.93 30.10
C LEU A 429 -11.56 34.40 30.08
N PHE A 430 -11.37 33.80 28.91
CA PHE A 430 -11.22 32.35 28.76
C PHE A 430 -9.97 31.82 29.47
N PHE A 431 -8.82 32.48 29.29
CA PHE A 431 -7.58 32.12 30.01
C PHE A 431 -7.66 32.38 31.53
N VAL A 432 -8.38 33.43 31.96
CA VAL A 432 -8.64 33.68 33.40
C VAL A 432 -9.54 32.60 33.99
N ALA A 433 -10.66 32.26 33.34
CA ALA A 433 -11.57 31.19 33.78
C ALA A 433 -10.86 29.83 33.81
N GLY A 434 -10.06 29.51 32.79
CA GLY A 434 -9.22 28.31 32.76
C GLY A 434 -8.16 28.30 33.86
N SER A 435 -7.57 29.45 34.20
CA SER A 435 -6.63 29.58 35.33
C SER A 435 -7.32 29.33 36.67
N ILE A 436 -8.53 29.87 36.89
CA ILE A 436 -9.33 29.63 38.10
C ILE A 436 -9.67 28.14 38.21
N TYR A 437 -10.16 27.52 37.14
CA TYR A 437 -10.41 26.07 37.09
C TYR A 437 -9.15 25.26 37.37
N TYR A 438 -8.00 25.64 36.80
CA TYR A 438 -6.72 24.97 37.05
C TYR A 438 -6.35 25.01 38.53
N PHE A 439 -6.38 26.18 39.18
CA PHE A 439 -5.98 26.31 40.57
C PHE A 439 -6.97 25.67 41.55
N MET A 440 -8.28 25.70 41.27
CA MET A 440 -9.30 25.13 42.15
C MET A 440 -9.53 23.64 41.97
N ALA A 441 -9.55 23.13 40.72
CA ALA A 441 -9.96 21.75 40.43
C ALA A 441 -8.80 20.83 40.01
N ILE A 442 -7.80 21.32 39.28
CA ILE A 442 -6.76 20.47 38.68
C ILE A 442 -5.50 20.39 39.55
N ARG A 443 -4.94 21.54 39.96
CA ARG A 443 -3.71 21.62 40.76
C ARG A 443 -3.74 20.79 42.05
N PRO A 444 -4.84 20.70 42.82
CA PRO A 444 -4.88 19.87 44.03
C PRO A 444 -4.75 18.36 43.77
N HIS A 445 -5.13 17.90 42.57
CA HIS A 445 -5.08 16.48 42.18
C HIS A 445 -3.77 16.10 41.47
N LEU A 446 -2.98 17.08 41.02
CA LEU A 446 -1.68 16.87 40.38
C LEU A 446 -0.56 16.64 41.41
N SER A 447 -0.67 15.58 42.23
CA SER A 447 0.43 15.17 43.12
C SER A 447 1.70 14.81 42.32
N ASP A 448 2.87 14.95 42.95
CA ASP A 448 4.14 14.66 42.27
C ASP A 448 4.35 13.16 42.05
N ASP A 449 3.93 12.29 42.98
CA ASP A 449 4.02 10.84 42.82
C ASP A 449 3.15 10.29 41.68
N ALA A 450 1.89 10.74 41.57
CA ALA A 450 1.00 10.28 40.50
C ALA A 450 1.51 10.75 39.12
N ALA A 451 2.05 11.98 39.04
CA ALA A 451 2.67 12.49 37.83
C ALA A 451 3.98 11.76 37.50
N ALA A 452 4.80 11.40 38.49
CA ALA A 452 6.01 10.60 38.30
C ALA A 452 5.68 9.19 37.80
N GLN A 453 4.69 8.52 38.38
CA GLN A 453 4.23 7.20 37.93
C GLN A 453 3.67 7.25 36.50
N LEU A 454 2.82 8.23 36.16
CA LEU A 454 2.31 8.41 34.79
C LEU A 454 3.42 8.72 33.79
N LYS A 455 4.38 9.59 34.16
CA LYS A 455 5.54 9.92 33.34
C LYS A 455 6.41 8.68 33.11
N GLN A 456 6.79 7.96 34.17
CA GLN A 456 7.67 6.79 34.08
C GLN A 456 6.99 5.62 33.35
N HIS A 457 5.68 5.42 33.52
CA HIS A 457 4.91 4.45 32.73
C HIS A 457 4.92 4.80 31.24
N ARG A 458 4.79 6.09 30.88
CA ARG A 458 4.90 6.56 29.49
C ARG A 458 6.33 6.54 28.94
N GLU A 459 7.36 6.80 29.74
CA GLU A 459 8.75 6.69 29.33
C GLU A 459 9.19 5.22 29.14
N ASN A 460 8.61 4.28 29.89
CA ASN A 460 8.73 2.85 29.60
C ASN A 460 8.06 2.50 28.26
N LEU A 461 6.83 2.98 28.00
CA LEU A 461 6.16 2.79 26.70
C LEU A 461 6.92 3.44 25.52
N LEU A 462 7.50 4.62 25.72
CA LEU A 462 8.26 5.35 24.70
C LEU A 462 9.66 4.76 24.46
N SER A 463 10.31 4.20 25.48
CA SER A 463 11.58 3.49 25.31
C SER A 463 11.38 2.12 24.66
N ASP A 464 10.23 1.46 24.85
CA ASP A 464 9.82 0.31 24.03
C ASP A 464 9.45 0.73 22.59
N ALA A 465 8.89 1.92 22.36
CA ALA A 465 8.62 2.44 21.01
C ALA A 465 9.92 2.81 20.25
N SER A 466 10.85 3.52 20.89
CA SER A 466 12.20 3.78 20.38
C SER A 466 12.95 2.47 20.08
N ARG A 467 12.88 1.49 20.98
CA ARG A 467 13.42 0.14 20.74
C ARG A 467 12.71 -0.62 19.61
N LYS A 468 11.52 -0.23 19.14
CA LYS A 468 10.92 -0.80 17.92
C LYS A 468 11.48 -0.13 16.67
N SER A 469 11.61 1.21 16.66
CA SER A 469 12.17 1.99 15.55
C SER A 469 13.56 1.49 15.13
N HIS A 470 14.55 1.59 16.03
CA HIS A 470 15.95 1.28 15.72
C HIS A 470 16.25 -0.22 15.47
N LYS A 471 15.23 -1.07 15.59
CA LYS A 471 15.32 -2.53 15.36
C LYS A 471 14.42 -3.01 14.22
N SER A 472 13.76 -2.14 13.46
CA SER A 472 12.91 -2.53 12.31
C SER A 472 13.58 -3.60 11.41
N LEU A 473 14.83 -3.37 10.98
CA LEU A 473 15.62 -4.31 10.15
C LEU A 473 16.21 -5.53 10.90
N ALA A 474 15.98 -5.70 12.20
CA ALA A 474 16.63 -6.74 13.02
C ALA A 474 15.67 -7.54 13.94
N TYR A 475 14.56 -6.94 14.39
CA TYR A 475 13.71 -7.49 15.46
C TYR A 475 12.87 -8.69 15.04
N HIS A 476 12.48 -8.78 13.77
CA HIS A 476 11.69 -9.90 13.24
C HIS A 476 12.43 -11.25 13.38
N SER A 477 13.77 -11.24 13.41
CA SER A 477 14.58 -12.44 13.69
C SER A 477 14.72 -12.80 15.18
N LEU A 478 14.34 -11.89 16.10
CA LEU A 478 14.77 -11.92 17.51
C LEU A 478 13.61 -11.91 18.52
N ASN A 479 12.50 -11.21 18.28
CA ASN A 479 11.43 -11.11 19.30
C ASN A 479 10.67 -12.43 19.51
N PHE A 480 10.51 -13.25 18.47
CA PHE A 480 10.00 -14.62 18.61
C PHE A 480 10.85 -15.46 19.59
N ARG A 481 12.15 -15.15 19.68
CA ARG A 481 13.15 -15.80 20.54
C ARG A 481 13.16 -15.28 21.98
N LEU A 482 12.39 -14.23 22.28
CA LEU A 482 12.32 -13.54 23.57
C LEU A 482 10.94 -13.64 24.22
N ALA A 483 9.84 -13.54 23.45
CA ALA A 483 8.48 -13.74 23.97
C ALA A 483 8.29 -15.15 24.55
N CYS A 484 8.75 -16.18 23.84
CA CYS A 484 8.81 -17.56 24.33
C CYS A 484 9.75 -17.75 25.54
N HIS A 485 10.54 -16.73 25.89
CA HIS A 485 11.54 -16.77 26.96
C HIS A 485 11.15 -15.96 28.22
N SER A 486 10.19 -15.03 28.08
CA SER A 486 9.61 -14.24 29.19
C SER A 486 8.45 -14.97 29.87
N GLU A 487 7.52 -15.55 29.12
CA GLU A 487 6.36 -16.24 29.72
C GLU A 487 6.76 -17.56 30.38
N PHE A 488 7.77 -18.25 29.84
CA PHE A 488 8.30 -19.47 30.47
C PHE A 488 9.00 -19.22 31.82
N LYS A 489 9.35 -17.96 32.16
CA LYS A 489 9.78 -17.61 33.52
C LYS A 489 8.62 -17.52 34.51
N TRP A 490 7.45 -17.05 34.08
CA TRP A 490 6.27 -16.96 34.94
C TRP A 490 5.74 -18.35 35.33
N VAL A 491 5.66 -19.29 34.38
CA VAL A 491 5.13 -20.65 34.64
C VAL A 491 6.01 -21.45 35.62
N ASN A 492 7.30 -21.13 35.74
CA ASN A 492 8.21 -21.81 36.66
C ASN A 492 8.30 -21.15 38.06
N GLN A 493 7.56 -20.08 38.35
CA GLN A 493 7.62 -19.38 39.65
C GLN A 493 6.55 -19.81 40.67
N THR A 494 5.72 -20.81 40.36
CA THR A 494 4.64 -21.29 41.23
C THR A 494 4.90 -22.65 41.90
N SER A 495 6.16 -23.11 41.98
CA SER A 495 6.50 -24.39 42.62
C SER A 495 7.84 -24.38 43.37
N THR A 496 7.85 -25.00 44.55
CA THR A 496 8.98 -25.24 45.48
C THR A 496 9.45 -24.06 46.33
N SER A 497 9.95 -24.38 47.53
CA SER A 497 10.11 -23.46 48.67
C SER A 497 11.28 -23.88 49.57
N ALA A 498 11.94 -22.87 50.17
CA ALA A 498 12.98 -22.98 51.21
C ALA A 498 14.32 -23.64 50.82
N GLY A 499 15.41 -23.15 51.43
CA GLY A 499 16.78 -23.66 51.25
C GLY A 499 17.82 -22.54 51.28
N SER A 500 18.44 -22.30 52.44
CA SER A 500 19.46 -21.26 52.66
C SER A 500 20.88 -21.82 52.64
N MET A 501 21.85 -21.08 52.08
CA MET A 501 23.23 -21.04 52.59
C MET A 501 24.04 -19.85 52.03
N GLU A 502 25.11 -19.48 52.74
CA GLU A 502 25.99 -18.33 52.42
C GLU A 502 27.41 -18.76 51.98
N ASN A 503 28.21 -17.77 51.58
CA ASN A 503 29.67 -17.67 51.76
C ASN A 503 30.63 -18.64 51.01
N ALA A 504 31.30 -18.12 49.97
CA ALA A 504 32.68 -18.50 49.61
C ALA A 504 33.42 -17.32 48.91
N ARG A 505 34.76 -17.29 48.99
CA ARG A 505 35.62 -16.12 48.73
C ARG A 505 36.19 -16.03 47.29
N MET A 506 36.64 -14.82 46.90
CA MET A 506 37.57 -14.59 45.77
C MET A 506 38.97 -15.21 46.01
N PRO A 507 39.85 -15.36 44.99
CA PRO A 507 40.88 -14.33 44.77
C PRO A 507 41.30 -14.03 43.29
N ARG A 508 42.21 -13.05 43.18
CA ARG A 508 42.67 -12.29 42.00
C ARG A 508 43.62 -13.00 40.99
N MET A 509 43.61 -12.49 39.76
CA MET A 509 44.71 -12.11 38.84
C MET A 509 46.11 -12.79 38.93
N ALA A 510 46.62 -13.15 37.73
CA ALA A 510 48.05 -13.08 37.36
C ALA A 510 48.18 -12.68 35.87
N MET A 511 49.38 -12.35 35.38
CA MET A 511 49.62 -11.69 34.07
C MET A 511 50.88 -12.20 33.35
N ALA A 512 50.97 -11.87 32.05
CA ALA A 512 52.11 -12.07 31.13
C ALA A 512 52.48 -13.53 30.73
N GLY A 513 53.03 -13.79 29.53
CA GLY A 513 53.14 -12.89 28.37
C GLY A 513 54.18 -13.36 27.33
N ALA A 514 54.02 -12.94 26.06
CA ALA A 514 55.08 -12.96 25.04
C ALA A 514 54.71 -12.06 23.83
N ARG A 515 55.66 -11.26 23.35
CA ARG A 515 55.65 -10.51 22.08
C ARG A 515 57.12 -10.31 21.65
N GLN A 516 57.44 -10.60 20.39
CA GLN A 516 58.50 -9.97 19.58
C GLN A 516 58.05 -10.14 18.10
N ASP A 517 57.91 -9.08 17.30
CA ASP A 517 58.93 -8.36 16.50
C ASP A 517 59.23 -9.08 15.17
N GLY A 518 59.62 -8.44 14.06
CA GLY A 518 59.84 -7.02 13.74
C GLY A 518 60.01 -6.84 12.21
N ALA A 519 59.97 -5.60 11.69
CA ALA A 519 59.72 -5.34 10.25
C ALA A 519 60.92 -4.80 9.41
N THR A 520 60.66 -4.63 8.10
CA THR A 520 61.17 -3.59 7.15
C THR A 520 62.51 -3.69 6.35
N LYS A 521 62.42 -3.23 5.07
CA LYS A 521 63.45 -2.53 4.21
C LYS A 521 64.63 -3.34 3.62
N VAL A 522 65.39 -2.96 2.56
CA VAL A 522 65.29 -2.05 1.36
C VAL A 522 66.43 -2.40 0.34
N GLY A 523 66.37 -2.02 -0.95
CA GLY A 523 67.50 -2.09 -1.94
C GLY A 523 67.24 -1.40 -3.30
N HIS A 524 68.28 -1.00 -4.07
CA HIS A 524 68.17 -0.04 -5.21
C HIS A 524 69.26 -0.17 -6.33
N VAL A 525 68.88 -0.01 -7.63
CA VAL A 525 69.51 0.85 -8.71
C VAL A 525 70.90 0.41 -9.31
N PRO A 526 71.47 0.88 -10.48
CA PRO A 526 71.03 1.62 -11.71
C PRO A 526 71.42 1.00 -13.11
N LEU A 527 70.99 1.60 -14.27
CA LEU A 527 71.80 2.23 -15.39
C LEU A 527 71.20 2.26 -16.85
N SER A 528 71.33 3.43 -17.52
CA SER A 528 71.40 3.82 -18.98
C SER A 528 70.96 2.87 -20.15
N THR A 529 70.13 3.19 -21.18
CA THR A 529 69.97 4.31 -22.20
C THR A 529 70.89 4.22 -23.46
N PRO A 530 70.58 4.75 -24.69
CA PRO A 530 69.35 5.41 -25.24
C PRO A 530 68.90 5.04 -26.72
N GLU A 531 67.89 5.79 -27.24
CA GLU A 531 67.71 6.36 -28.62
C GLU A 531 66.98 5.71 -29.85
N SER A 532 65.75 6.22 -30.10
CA SER A 532 65.27 6.89 -31.34
C SER A 532 64.49 6.18 -32.50
N SER A 533 63.33 6.80 -32.85
CA SER A 533 62.66 6.91 -34.18
C SER A 533 61.91 5.70 -34.82
N GLY A 534 60.92 5.99 -35.69
CA GLY A 534 60.51 5.07 -36.79
C GLY A 534 59.02 4.64 -36.93
N MET A 535 58.16 5.54 -37.42
CA MET A 535 56.88 5.38 -38.16
C MET A 535 56.20 4.00 -38.51
N ALA A 536 54.88 4.12 -38.74
CA ALA A 536 54.01 3.36 -39.67
C ALA A 536 53.33 2.04 -39.23
N SER A 537 52.10 1.85 -39.73
CA SER A 537 51.35 0.58 -39.76
C SER A 537 51.63 -0.17 -41.07
N PRO A 538 51.41 -1.50 -41.15
CA PRO A 538 50.13 -1.92 -41.75
C PRO A 538 49.49 -3.24 -41.23
N ALA A 539 48.20 -3.37 -41.54
CA ALA A 539 47.41 -4.57 -41.87
C ALA A 539 47.80 -6.02 -41.42
N SER A 540 46.78 -6.68 -40.84
CA SER A 540 46.23 -8.00 -41.24
C SER A 540 46.83 -9.34 -40.77
N SER A 541 45.97 -10.38 -40.88
CA SER A 541 46.16 -11.84 -40.76
C SER A 541 46.44 -12.49 -39.38
N ASP A 542 45.42 -13.27 -38.98
CA ASP A 542 45.49 -14.66 -38.50
C ASP A 542 45.69 -15.01 -37.01
N SER A 543 45.39 -16.29 -36.72
CA SER A 543 44.58 -16.69 -35.55
C SER A 543 45.37 -17.36 -34.39
N PRO A 544 44.88 -17.26 -33.14
CA PRO A 544 45.67 -17.60 -31.95
C PRO A 544 45.69 -19.10 -31.56
N GLY A 545 46.84 -19.75 -31.71
CA GLY A 545 47.11 -21.14 -31.30
C GLY A 545 47.60 -21.32 -29.86
N VAL A 546 46.93 -20.76 -28.85
CA VAL A 546 47.37 -20.79 -27.44
C VAL A 546 47.07 -22.13 -26.76
N ARG A 547 48.07 -22.76 -26.09
CA ARG A 547 47.90 -23.25 -24.69
C ARG A 547 49.17 -23.70 -23.92
N ARG A 548 49.39 -22.99 -22.80
CA ARG A 548 49.87 -23.49 -21.48
C ARG A 548 49.13 -24.79 -21.06
N SER A 549 49.58 -25.63 -20.12
CA SER A 549 50.63 -25.52 -19.09
C SER A 549 51.14 -26.93 -18.68
N THR A 550 52.25 -27.02 -17.94
CA THR A 550 52.81 -28.27 -17.39
C THR A 550 52.72 -28.35 -15.86
N ARG A 551 52.38 -29.53 -15.28
CA ARG A 551 53.17 -30.30 -14.26
C ARG A 551 52.35 -31.32 -13.42
N THR A 552 52.52 -32.62 -13.73
CA THR A 552 53.18 -33.69 -12.92
C THR A 552 53.28 -33.60 -11.36
N PRO A 553 53.57 -34.72 -10.62
CA PRO A 553 53.20 -36.15 -10.78
C PRO A 553 53.07 -37.02 -9.46
N ARG A 554 52.50 -38.25 -9.52
CA ARG A 554 53.03 -39.57 -8.98
C ARG A 554 51.92 -40.65 -8.76
N LYS A 555 52.23 -41.93 -8.48
CA LYS A 555 52.69 -43.05 -9.37
C LYS A 555 53.00 -44.35 -8.59
N ARG A 556 52.45 -45.54 -8.97
CA ARG A 556 53.01 -46.93 -8.80
C ARG A 556 52.07 -48.00 -9.45
N THR A 557 52.48 -48.78 -10.48
CA THR A 557 53.12 -50.15 -10.53
C THR A 557 52.18 -51.36 -10.36
N ALA A 558 52.30 -52.49 -11.10
CA ALA A 558 53.05 -52.80 -12.34
C ALA A 558 52.69 -54.19 -12.95
N THR A 559 52.98 -54.39 -14.25
CA THR A 559 52.77 -55.61 -15.09
C THR A 559 51.29 -55.96 -15.35
N SER A 560 50.88 -56.77 -16.34
CA SER A 560 51.53 -57.49 -17.46
C SER A 560 50.57 -57.42 -18.71
N ILE A 561 50.76 -57.98 -19.92
CA ILE A 561 51.84 -58.73 -20.61
C ILE A 561 51.81 -58.35 -22.14
N SER A 562 52.30 -59.18 -23.08
CA SER A 562 52.28 -58.97 -24.54
C SER A 562 52.16 -60.33 -25.29
N HIS A 563 51.99 -60.49 -26.62
CA HIS A 563 51.90 -59.63 -27.83
C HIS A 563 50.70 -60.12 -28.70
N GLY A 564 50.23 -59.48 -29.78
CA GLY A 564 50.52 -58.20 -30.46
C GLY A 564 49.90 -58.29 -31.87
N ASP A 565 49.04 -57.39 -32.40
CA ASP A 565 48.81 -55.94 -32.26
C ASP A 565 49.60 -55.08 -33.28
N VAL A 566 49.05 -54.97 -34.50
CA VAL A 566 49.31 -53.83 -35.42
C VAL A 566 48.21 -52.80 -35.16
N GLY A 567 48.17 -52.27 -33.95
CA GLY A 567 47.14 -51.37 -33.49
C GLY A 567 47.28 -49.95 -34.05
N LEU A 568 46.17 -49.37 -34.49
CA LEU A 568 46.07 -47.93 -34.74
C LEU A 568 46.52 -47.16 -33.49
N PRO A 569 47.33 -46.09 -33.61
CA PRO A 569 47.81 -45.32 -32.48
C PRO A 569 46.71 -44.98 -31.48
N ARG A 570 46.96 -45.12 -30.17
CA ARG A 570 45.94 -44.93 -29.10
C ARG A 570 45.17 -43.59 -29.16
N ARG A 571 45.71 -42.56 -29.82
CA ARG A 571 44.99 -41.32 -30.09
C ARG A 571 43.85 -41.53 -31.08
N GLU A 572 44.08 -42.30 -32.13
CA GLU A 572 43.10 -42.71 -33.14
C GLU A 572 42.14 -43.76 -32.57
N GLU A 573 42.59 -44.75 -31.80
CA GLU A 573 41.68 -45.67 -31.09
C GLU A 573 40.73 -44.90 -30.15
N LYS A 574 41.24 -43.89 -29.44
CA LYS A 574 40.42 -43.03 -28.56
C LYS A 574 39.51 -42.09 -29.36
N LEU A 575 39.99 -41.49 -30.45
CA LEU A 575 39.16 -40.68 -31.35
C LEU A 575 38.07 -41.52 -32.00
N LEU A 576 38.36 -42.77 -32.39
CA LEU A 576 37.40 -43.72 -32.94
C LEU A 576 36.39 -44.17 -31.88
N ARG A 577 36.80 -44.44 -30.64
CA ARG A 577 35.85 -44.66 -29.53
C ARG A 577 35.00 -43.44 -29.21
N MET A 578 35.54 -42.23 -29.29
CA MET A 578 34.77 -40.99 -29.06
C MET A 578 33.85 -40.68 -30.24
N ALA A 579 34.26 -40.98 -31.48
CA ALA A 579 33.42 -40.88 -32.67
C ALA A 579 32.32 -41.95 -32.69
N LEU A 580 32.62 -43.19 -32.27
CA LEU A 580 31.62 -44.24 -32.07
C LEU A 580 30.66 -43.89 -30.95
N ALA A 581 31.13 -43.36 -29.80
CA ALA A 581 30.24 -42.89 -28.74
C ALA A 581 29.32 -41.75 -29.21
N LYS A 582 29.86 -40.79 -29.99
CA LYS A 582 29.08 -39.70 -30.58
C LYS A 582 28.09 -40.20 -31.64
N SER A 583 28.51 -41.11 -32.52
CA SER A 583 27.66 -41.77 -33.51
C SER A 583 26.57 -42.62 -32.86
N VAL A 584 26.86 -43.30 -31.74
CA VAL A 584 25.87 -44.05 -30.94
C VAL A 584 24.89 -43.11 -30.22
N MET A 585 25.26 -41.86 -29.92
CA MET A 585 24.30 -40.83 -29.50
C MET A 585 23.51 -40.24 -30.68
N GLU A 586 24.10 -40.08 -31.85
CA GLU A 586 23.38 -39.63 -33.06
C GLU A 586 22.39 -40.70 -33.58
N THR A 587 22.65 -41.99 -33.39
CA THR A 587 21.65 -43.08 -33.53
C THR A 587 20.76 -43.29 -32.28
N LYS A 588 20.84 -42.40 -31.29
CA LYS A 588 19.96 -42.35 -30.10
C LYS A 588 19.29 -40.99 -29.91
N LEU A 589 19.17 -40.21 -30.99
CA LEU A 589 18.10 -39.22 -31.07
C LEU A 589 16.77 -39.97 -30.95
N GLU A 590 16.10 -39.84 -29.79
CA GLU A 590 14.72 -40.30 -29.63
C GLU A 590 13.90 -39.51 -30.66
N ASP A 591 13.28 -40.21 -31.62
CA ASP A 591 12.65 -39.60 -32.78
C ASP A 591 11.68 -38.49 -32.35
N THR A 592 11.68 -37.36 -33.06
CA THR A 592 10.85 -36.20 -32.72
C THR A 592 9.43 -36.40 -33.24
N THR A 593 8.73 -37.39 -32.66
CA THR A 593 7.28 -37.55 -32.78
C THR A 593 6.63 -36.25 -32.36
N ALA A 594 6.06 -35.54 -33.33
CA ALA A 594 5.45 -34.24 -33.10
C ALA A 594 4.40 -34.34 -31.98
N SER A 595 4.54 -33.49 -30.97
CA SER A 595 3.59 -33.50 -29.84
C SER A 595 2.22 -33.03 -30.34
N PRO A 596 1.12 -33.66 -29.89
CA PRO A 596 -0.22 -33.17 -30.20
C PRO A 596 -0.36 -31.68 -29.88
N ALA A 597 -1.03 -30.94 -30.76
CA ALA A 597 -1.28 -29.52 -30.52
C ALA A 597 -2.12 -29.33 -29.24
N ALA A 598 -1.72 -28.38 -28.41
CA ALA A 598 -2.57 -27.88 -27.33
C ALA A 598 -3.77 -27.11 -27.92
N LEU A 599 -4.82 -26.92 -27.13
CA LEU A 599 -6.05 -26.29 -27.61
C LEU A 599 -5.83 -24.80 -27.94
N GLU A 600 -6.39 -24.37 -29.07
CA GLU A 600 -6.39 -22.98 -29.55
C GLU A 600 -7.84 -22.47 -29.60
N PHE A 601 -8.05 -21.24 -29.11
CA PHE A 601 -9.36 -20.62 -28.97
C PHE A 601 -9.40 -19.24 -29.63
N HIS A 602 -10.48 -18.96 -30.35
CA HIS A 602 -10.74 -17.69 -31.03
C HIS A 602 -12.03 -17.04 -30.47
N PRO A 603 -11.95 -16.24 -29.39
CA PRO A 603 -13.11 -15.53 -28.85
C PRO A 603 -13.75 -14.58 -29.89
N THR A 604 -15.06 -14.40 -29.81
CA THR A 604 -15.73 -13.24 -30.42
C THR A 604 -15.44 -11.96 -29.62
N VAL A 605 -15.88 -10.79 -30.11
CA VAL A 605 -15.71 -9.52 -29.38
C VAL A 605 -16.52 -9.52 -28.07
N GLU A 606 -17.70 -10.14 -28.10
CA GLU A 606 -18.62 -10.30 -26.97
C GLU A 606 -18.09 -11.30 -25.93
N ASP A 607 -17.47 -12.38 -26.40
CA ASP A 607 -16.73 -13.34 -25.56
C ASP A 607 -15.52 -12.71 -24.89
N PHE A 608 -14.84 -11.78 -25.58
CA PHE A 608 -13.67 -11.08 -25.06
C PHE A 608 -14.01 -9.97 -24.05
N ALA A 609 -15.30 -9.64 -23.88
CA ALA A 609 -15.78 -8.58 -22.98
C ALA A 609 -15.83 -8.97 -21.48
N ASP A 610 -15.64 -10.25 -21.14
CA ASP A 610 -15.43 -10.70 -19.76
C ASP A 610 -14.34 -11.81 -19.74
N PRO A 611 -13.08 -11.46 -19.40
CA PRO A 611 -11.99 -12.42 -19.41
C PRO A 611 -12.19 -13.56 -18.42
N ILE A 612 -12.74 -13.28 -17.23
CA ILE A 612 -12.86 -14.27 -16.16
C ILE A 612 -13.99 -15.26 -16.49
N ALA A 613 -15.14 -14.79 -16.98
CA ALA A 613 -16.19 -15.67 -17.46
C ALA A 613 -15.74 -16.50 -18.68
N TYR A 614 -15.00 -15.89 -19.62
CA TYR A 614 -14.48 -16.60 -20.80
C TYR A 614 -13.50 -17.72 -20.41
N ILE A 615 -12.52 -17.42 -19.56
CA ILE A 615 -11.53 -18.41 -19.07
C ILE A 615 -12.25 -19.54 -18.31
N THR A 616 -13.20 -19.19 -17.43
CA THR A 616 -14.02 -20.16 -16.68
C THR A 616 -14.81 -21.08 -17.63
N ARG A 617 -15.34 -20.54 -18.73
CA ARG A 617 -16.09 -21.30 -19.74
C ARG A 617 -15.22 -22.29 -20.52
N ILE A 618 -13.98 -21.93 -20.85
CA ILE A 618 -13.06 -22.83 -21.59
C ILE A 618 -12.29 -23.82 -20.69
N GLN A 619 -12.17 -23.54 -19.39
CA GLN A 619 -11.39 -24.36 -18.44
C GLN A 619 -11.62 -25.88 -18.58
N PRO A 620 -12.86 -26.42 -18.56
CA PRO A 620 -13.10 -27.87 -18.51
C PRO A 620 -12.69 -28.65 -19.77
N LEU A 621 -12.33 -27.92 -20.83
CA LEU A 621 -11.73 -28.46 -22.06
C LEU A 621 -10.22 -28.17 -22.09
N ALA A 622 -9.82 -26.93 -21.81
CA ALA A 622 -8.43 -26.44 -21.89
C ALA A 622 -7.49 -27.06 -20.85
N GLU A 623 -7.95 -27.36 -19.63
CA GLU A 623 -7.11 -27.96 -18.58
C GLU A 623 -6.59 -29.36 -18.95
N ARG A 624 -7.24 -30.03 -19.92
CA ARG A 624 -6.87 -31.35 -20.43
C ARG A 624 -5.56 -31.36 -21.22
N THR A 625 -5.15 -30.20 -21.75
CA THR A 625 -3.85 -30.02 -22.41
C THR A 625 -2.81 -29.35 -21.50
N GLY A 626 -3.17 -28.97 -20.28
CA GLY A 626 -2.31 -28.30 -19.29
C GLY A 626 -1.97 -26.84 -19.60
N ILE A 627 -1.89 -26.50 -20.89
CA ILE A 627 -1.80 -25.15 -21.43
C ILE A 627 -2.80 -24.99 -22.58
N CYS A 628 -3.18 -23.76 -22.91
CA CYS A 628 -3.93 -23.45 -24.14
C CYS A 628 -3.55 -22.07 -24.69
N LYS A 629 -3.82 -21.84 -25.99
CA LYS A 629 -3.64 -20.56 -26.65
C LYS A 629 -4.99 -19.86 -26.86
N ILE A 630 -5.04 -18.56 -26.65
CA ILE A 630 -6.15 -17.68 -27.02
C ILE A 630 -5.59 -16.67 -28.02
N VAL A 631 -6.19 -16.63 -29.21
CA VAL A 631 -5.89 -15.62 -30.25
C VAL A 631 -6.95 -14.52 -30.15
N PRO A 632 -6.61 -13.30 -29.73
CA PRO A 632 -7.59 -12.24 -29.52
C PRO A 632 -8.39 -11.85 -30.78
N PRO A 633 -9.57 -11.20 -30.63
CA PRO A 633 -10.40 -10.81 -31.76
C PRO A 633 -9.72 -9.78 -32.65
N ARG A 634 -10.06 -9.78 -33.95
CA ARG A 634 -9.48 -8.84 -34.94
C ARG A 634 -9.64 -7.39 -34.50
N GLY A 635 -8.52 -6.69 -34.38
CA GLY A 635 -8.46 -5.29 -33.95
C GLY A 635 -7.75 -5.10 -32.61
N TRP A 636 -7.71 -6.14 -31.75
CA TRP A 636 -6.89 -6.12 -30.53
C TRP A 636 -5.41 -5.95 -30.89
N ASN A 637 -4.84 -4.81 -30.53
CA ASN A 637 -3.43 -4.48 -30.72
C ASN A 637 -2.99 -3.46 -29.65
N PRO A 638 -2.77 -3.89 -28.40
CA PRO A 638 -2.41 -3.00 -27.30
C PRO A 638 -1.08 -2.27 -27.57
N PRO A 639 -1.00 -0.95 -27.29
CA PRO A 639 0.20 -0.17 -27.57
C PRO A 639 1.36 -0.58 -26.62
N PHE A 640 2.39 -1.23 -27.17
CA PHE A 640 3.58 -1.63 -26.42
C PHE A 640 4.38 -0.39 -25.98
N ALA A 641 4.27 -0.01 -24.70
CA ALA A 641 4.70 1.30 -24.23
C ALA A 641 6.08 1.31 -23.53
N VAL A 642 6.86 0.23 -23.59
CA VAL A 642 8.25 0.22 -23.06
C VAL A 642 9.19 0.91 -24.05
N ASN A 643 9.75 2.05 -23.65
CA ASN A 643 10.80 2.71 -24.42
C ASN A 643 12.13 1.93 -24.34
N PHE A 644 12.38 1.07 -25.33
CA PHE A 644 13.62 0.29 -25.46
C PHE A 644 14.88 1.16 -25.62
N ASP A 645 14.76 2.38 -26.13
CA ASP A 645 15.88 3.32 -26.33
C ASP A 645 16.33 4.03 -25.05
N ASN A 646 15.65 3.84 -23.91
CA ASN A 646 16.01 4.46 -22.64
C ASN A 646 17.27 3.80 -22.01
N PRO A 647 18.44 4.47 -21.98
CA PRO A 647 19.71 3.87 -21.52
C PRO A 647 19.79 3.69 -19.99
N ASN A 648 18.81 4.24 -19.27
CA ASN A 648 18.70 4.15 -17.81
C ASN A 648 17.99 2.87 -17.35
N ILE A 649 17.19 2.23 -18.21
CA ILE A 649 16.55 0.94 -17.89
C ILE A 649 17.56 -0.16 -18.19
N ARG A 650 18.10 -0.74 -17.11
CA ARG A 650 19.11 -1.81 -17.15
C ARG A 650 18.62 -3.02 -16.38
N PHE A 651 18.98 -4.21 -16.85
CA PHE A 651 18.63 -5.48 -16.23
C PHE A 651 19.80 -6.45 -16.25
N GLU A 652 19.82 -7.36 -15.27
CA GLU A 652 20.76 -8.47 -15.21
C GLU A 652 20.24 -9.67 -16.02
N THR A 653 21.17 -10.42 -16.61
CA THR A 653 20.90 -11.67 -17.31
C THR A 653 21.45 -12.87 -16.53
N ARG A 654 20.97 -14.07 -16.85
CA ARG A 654 21.47 -15.37 -16.39
C ARG A 654 22.18 -16.07 -17.55
N ARG A 655 23.25 -16.81 -17.26
CA ARG A 655 24.00 -17.59 -18.26
C ARG A 655 23.40 -18.99 -18.35
N GLN A 656 22.76 -19.30 -19.48
CA GLN A 656 22.08 -20.57 -19.69
C GLN A 656 22.88 -21.47 -20.65
N LYS A 657 23.23 -22.68 -20.19
CA LYS A 657 23.97 -23.68 -20.96
C LYS A 657 22.98 -24.70 -21.54
N ILE A 658 22.48 -24.43 -22.74
CA ILE A 658 21.41 -25.21 -23.39
C ILE A 658 21.79 -26.69 -23.50
N HIS A 659 23.06 -26.95 -23.79
CA HIS A 659 23.65 -28.29 -23.89
C HIS A 659 23.80 -29.05 -22.55
N GLN A 660 23.47 -28.44 -21.41
CA GLN A 660 23.48 -29.07 -20.08
C GLN A 660 22.09 -29.09 -19.41
N LEU A 661 21.02 -28.72 -20.12
CA LEU A 661 19.68 -28.65 -19.52
C LEU A 661 19.11 -30.01 -19.09
N GLN A 662 19.63 -31.13 -19.60
CA GLN A 662 19.29 -32.46 -19.04
C GLN A 662 19.94 -32.71 -17.67
N GLU A 663 21.06 -32.06 -17.35
CA GLU A 663 21.79 -32.24 -16.07
C GLU A 663 21.16 -31.44 -14.91
N GLY A 664 20.24 -30.52 -15.20
CA GLY A 664 19.59 -29.66 -14.20
C GLY A 664 20.56 -28.72 -13.47
N VAL A 665 21.63 -28.28 -14.15
CA VAL A 665 22.66 -27.37 -13.60
C VAL A 665 22.11 -25.95 -13.46
N ALA A 666 22.47 -25.27 -12.36
CA ALA A 666 22.05 -23.90 -12.08
C ALA A 666 22.71 -22.87 -13.03
N TYR A 667 22.02 -21.75 -13.28
CA TYR A 667 22.50 -20.71 -14.19
C TYR A 667 23.44 -19.72 -13.51
N ASP A 668 24.66 -19.58 -14.04
CA ASP A 668 25.62 -18.59 -13.55
C ASP A 668 25.10 -17.15 -13.76
N ASP A 669 25.70 -16.18 -13.09
CA ASP A 669 25.43 -14.77 -13.34
C ASP A 669 25.87 -14.38 -14.77
N GLY A 670 25.00 -13.62 -15.45
CA GLY A 670 25.25 -13.04 -16.78
C GLY A 670 25.77 -11.61 -16.69
N ARG A 671 25.57 -10.84 -17.76
CA ARG A 671 25.92 -9.42 -17.84
C ARG A 671 24.70 -8.52 -17.59
N VAL A 672 24.97 -7.25 -17.28
CA VAL A 672 23.96 -6.17 -17.28
C VAL A 672 23.77 -5.64 -18.70
N HIS A 673 22.52 -5.52 -19.15
CA HIS A 673 22.14 -5.01 -20.47
C HIS A 673 21.08 -3.91 -20.39
N THR A 674 20.93 -3.14 -21.47
CA THR A 674 19.70 -2.38 -21.79
C THR A 674 18.89 -3.17 -22.81
N PHE A 675 17.63 -2.80 -23.07
CA PHE A 675 16.83 -3.49 -24.10
C PHE A 675 17.52 -3.49 -25.47
N ARG A 676 18.04 -2.35 -25.94
CA ARG A 676 18.80 -2.29 -27.20
C ARG A 676 20.07 -3.14 -27.19
N SER A 677 20.85 -3.16 -26.11
CA SER A 677 22.10 -3.96 -26.09
C SER A 677 21.86 -5.45 -25.90
N TYR A 678 20.71 -5.85 -25.37
CA TYR A 678 20.28 -7.25 -25.33
C TYR A 678 19.68 -7.68 -26.68
N GLN A 679 18.82 -6.86 -27.29
CA GLN A 679 18.27 -7.12 -28.63
C GLN A 679 19.39 -7.26 -29.67
N ALA A 680 20.32 -6.30 -29.75
CA ALA A 680 21.42 -6.35 -30.72
C ALA A 680 22.32 -7.60 -30.53
N GLN A 681 22.47 -8.10 -29.30
CA GLN A 681 23.15 -9.37 -29.04
C GLN A 681 22.31 -10.58 -29.45
N ALA A 682 21.01 -10.56 -29.17
CA ALA A 682 20.08 -11.64 -29.48
C ALA A 682 19.93 -11.85 -31.00
N ASP A 683 19.82 -10.75 -31.75
CA ASP A 683 19.68 -10.76 -33.21
C ASP A 683 21.00 -11.18 -33.88
N ALA A 684 22.14 -10.63 -33.44
CA ALA A 684 23.46 -11.05 -33.93
C ALA A 684 23.77 -12.54 -33.63
N PHE A 685 23.53 -12.99 -32.38
CA PHE A 685 23.72 -14.39 -32.00
C PHE A 685 22.83 -15.33 -32.84
N ARG A 686 21.56 -14.97 -33.04
CA ARG A 686 20.63 -15.74 -33.87
C ARG A 686 21.16 -15.90 -35.29
N ASP A 687 21.50 -14.79 -35.94
CA ASP A 687 21.85 -14.80 -37.36
C ASP A 687 23.24 -15.41 -37.61
N GLU A 688 24.24 -15.13 -36.75
CA GLU A 688 25.56 -15.79 -36.80
C GLU A 688 25.45 -17.30 -36.55
N TRP A 689 24.71 -17.72 -35.51
CA TRP A 689 24.62 -19.12 -35.13
C TRP A 689 23.88 -19.95 -36.18
N LEU A 690 22.73 -19.48 -36.67
CA LEU A 690 21.95 -20.19 -37.70
C LEU A 690 22.73 -20.31 -39.02
N THR A 691 23.41 -19.24 -39.44
CA THR A 691 24.30 -19.27 -40.61
C THR A 691 25.44 -20.28 -40.41
N SER A 692 26.01 -20.38 -39.20
CA SER A 692 27.06 -21.37 -38.88
C SER A 692 26.59 -22.83 -38.98
N GLN A 693 25.27 -23.08 -38.84
CA GLN A 693 24.67 -24.40 -38.99
C GLN A 693 24.12 -24.66 -40.41
N GLY A 694 24.29 -23.71 -41.34
CA GLY A 694 23.88 -23.83 -42.75
C GLY A 694 22.43 -23.41 -43.05
N PHE A 695 21.76 -22.71 -42.14
CA PHE A 695 20.39 -22.21 -42.32
C PHE A 695 20.39 -20.71 -42.63
N ASP A 696 19.48 -20.25 -43.49
CA ASP A 696 19.18 -18.83 -43.66
C ASP A 696 18.30 -18.34 -42.49
N PRO A 697 18.77 -17.37 -41.67
CA PRO A 697 18.01 -16.84 -40.54
C PRO A 697 16.67 -16.19 -40.92
N ARG A 698 16.42 -15.92 -42.20
CA ARG A 698 15.18 -15.28 -42.69
C ARG A 698 14.11 -16.28 -43.14
N THR A 699 14.48 -17.52 -43.45
CA THR A 699 13.57 -18.51 -44.03
C THR A 699 13.46 -19.81 -43.22
N ILE A 700 14.34 -20.03 -42.22
CA ILE A 700 14.23 -21.18 -41.32
C ILE A 700 12.86 -21.25 -40.63
N THR A 701 12.28 -22.44 -40.60
CA THR A 701 10.97 -22.70 -39.99
C THR A 701 11.07 -22.91 -38.48
N SER A 702 9.96 -22.62 -37.80
CA SER A 702 9.78 -22.82 -36.36
C SER A 702 10.05 -24.28 -35.92
N ASP A 703 9.75 -25.26 -36.78
CA ASP A 703 9.98 -26.69 -36.52
C ASP A 703 11.44 -27.14 -36.75
N GLU A 704 12.19 -26.45 -37.62
CA GLU A 704 13.63 -26.65 -37.76
C GLU A 704 14.37 -26.10 -36.53
N ILE A 705 13.93 -24.96 -35.98
CA ILE A 705 14.46 -24.42 -34.72
C ILE A 705 14.18 -25.40 -33.56
N GLU A 706 13.00 -26.03 -33.50
CA GLU A 706 12.74 -27.10 -32.51
C GLU A 706 13.69 -28.30 -32.65
N LYS A 707 13.91 -28.80 -33.86
CA LYS A 707 14.82 -29.94 -34.11
C LYS A 707 16.26 -29.61 -33.72
N LEU A 708 16.72 -28.38 -34.02
CA LEU A 708 18.02 -27.88 -33.60
C LEU A 708 18.12 -27.77 -32.07
N TYR A 709 17.09 -27.23 -31.42
CA TYR A 709 17.02 -27.12 -29.96
C TYR A 709 17.11 -28.49 -29.26
N TRP A 710 16.24 -29.44 -29.63
CA TRP A 710 16.25 -30.75 -28.98
C TRP A 710 17.51 -31.55 -29.27
N ARG A 711 18.13 -31.41 -30.47
CA ARG A 711 19.45 -31.99 -30.73
C ARG A 711 20.49 -31.48 -29.74
N ILE A 712 20.58 -30.17 -29.49
CA ILE A 712 21.52 -29.59 -28.52
C ILE A 712 21.26 -30.18 -27.11
N VAL A 713 20.00 -30.23 -26.69
CA VAL A 713 19.61 -30.69 -25.33
C VAL A 713 19.81 -32.19 -25.14
N GLN A 714 19.53 -33.03 -26.14
CA GLN A 714 19.65 -34.50 -26.06
C GLN A 714 21.08 -35.03 -26.31
N THR A 715 21.89 -34.37 -27.14
CA THR A 715 23.26 -34.84 -27.45
C THR A 715 24.36 -34.08 -26.71
N GLY A 716 24.03 -32.99 -26.00
CA GLY A 716 24.99 -32.10 -25.36
C GLY A 716 25.92 -31.36 -26.35
N ALA A 717 25.54 -31.31 -27.64
CA ALA A 717 26.39 -30.80 -28.71
C ALA A 717 25.56 -30.15 -29.84
N PRO A 718 26.01 -29.03 -30.45
CA PRO A 718 27.17 -28.22 -30.06
C PRO A 718 27.02 -27.58 -28.67
N HIS A 719 28.14 -27.17 -28.07
CA HIS A 719 28.15 -26.48 -26.77
C HIS A 719 27.57 -25.06 -26.92
N VAL A 720 26.25 -24.92 -26.77
CA VAL A 720 25.57 -23.63 -26.80
C VAL A 720 25.42 -23.07 -25.38
N GLU A 721 25.89 -21.84 -25.19
CA GLU A 721 25.72 -21.03 -23.99
C GLU A 721 25.22 -19.65 -24.41
N LEU A 722 24.20 -19.13 -23.71
CA LEU A 722 23.55 -17.86 -24.05
C LEU A 722 23.25 -17.02 -22.80
N GLN A 723 22.82 -15.77 -23.02
CA GLN A 723 22.34 -14.90 -21.94
C GLN A 723 20.82 -14.81 -21.99
N GLN A 724 20.17 -15.22 -20.90
CA GLN A 724 18.72 -15.11 -20.72
C GLN A 724 18.42 -13.94 -19.77
N PHE A 725 17.71 -12.93 -20.25
CA PHE A 725 17.08 -11.96 -19.35
C PHE A 725 15.88 -12.64 -18.66
N TYR A 726 15.97 -12.79 -17.33
CA TYR A 726 15.07 -13.68 -16.59
C TYR A 726 13.84 -12.98 -16.00
N ARG A 727 14.01 -11.81 -15.36
CA ARG A 727 12.93 -11.11 -14.62
C ARG A 727 13.19 -9.61 -14.50
N LEU A 728 12.21 -8.77 -14.85
CA LEU A 728 12.10 -7.38 -14.38
C LEU A 728 10.64 -7.11 -13.99
N SER A 729 10.43 -6.56 -12.80
CA SER A 729 9.13 -6.12 -12.32
C SER A 729 8.86 -4.70 -12.81
N MET A 730 7.94 -4.55 -13.77
CA MET A 730 7.50 -3.24 -14.28
C MET A 730 5.98 -3.15 -14.25
N ARG A 731 5.42 -2.18 -13.52
CA ARG A 731 3.99 -1.78 -13.62
C ARG A 731 3.69 -0.94 -14.87
N THR A 732 4.56 -1.00 -15.88
CA THR A 732 4.83 0.13 -16.79
C THR A 732 4.56 -0.18 -18.27
N ILE A 733 4.29 -1.45 -18.62
CA ILE A 733 4.23 -1.90 -20.02
C ILE A 733 2.96 -1.42 -20.73
N TRP A 734 1.83 -1.46 -20.03
CA TRP A 734 0.52 -1.01 -20.53
C TRP A 734 0.17 0.43 -20.14
N THR A 735 0.93 1.03 -19.21
CA THR A 735 0.59 2.29 -18.52
C THR A 735 1.43 3.49 -18.97
N SER A 736 2.40 3.31 -19.88
CA SER A 736 3.10 4.43 -20.52
C SER A 736 2.29 5.07 -21.68
N LEU A 737 1.00 4.74 -21.81
CA LEU A 737 0.00 5.71 -22.28
C LEU A 737 -0.12 6.82 -21.22
N LYS A 738 0.59 7.94 -21.44
CA LYS A 738 0.56 9.11 -20.54
C LYS A 738 -0.87 9.49 -20.19
N SER A 739 -1.06 9.90 -18.93
CA SER A 739 -2.22 10.65 -18.48
C SER A 739 -2.28 12.00 -19.21
N GLU A 740 -2.95 12.02 -20.34
CA GLU A 740 -3.42 13.24 -20.98
C GLU A 740 -4.95 13.23 -20.88
N VAL A 741 -5.46 13.74 -19.75
CA VAL A 741 -6.92 13.95 -19.60
C VAL A 741 -7.28 15.11 -20.51
N VAL A 742 -7.77 14.78 -21.70
CA VAL A 742 -8.28 15.74 -22.70
C VAL A 742 -9.69 16.14 -22.31
N LEU A 743 -9.82 17.27 -21.63
CA LEU A 743 -11.10 17.94 -21.47
C LEU A 743 -11.35 18.79 -22.72
N ASN A 744 -12.23 18.31 -23.60
CA ASN A 744 -12.74 19.09 -24.72
C ASN A 744 -13.97 19.88 -24.26
N GLY A 745 -13.81 21.18 -24.07
CA GLY A 745 -14.92 22.12 -23.86
C GLY A 745 -15.22 22.90 -25.14
N GLN A 746 -16.50 23.17 -25.43
CA GLN A 746 -16.86 24.17 -26.44
C GLN A 746 -16.93 25.56 -25.80
N LEU A 747 -16.37 26.56 -26.48
CA LEU A 747 -16.53 27.97 -26.15
C LEU A 747 -17.02 28.69 -27.40
N GLY A 748 -18.33 28.64 -27.63
CA GLY A 748 -18.91 28.91 -28.94
C GLY A 748 -18.50 27.82 -29.95
N ASP A 749 -18.27 28.23 -31.20
CA ASP A 749 -17.97 27.30 -32.30
C ASP A 749 -16.56 26.67 -32.24
N GLN A 750 -15.72 27.06 -31.26
CA GLN A 750 -14.37 26.52 -31.09
C GLN A 750 -14.30 25.45 -29.99
N THR A 751 -13.60 24.36 -30.29
CA THR A 751 -13.30 23.29 -29.32
C THR A 751 -11.96 23.58 -28.65
N ILE A 752 -11.98 23.77 -27.34
CA ILE A 752 -10.80 23.99 -26.50
C ILE A 752 -10.41 22.65 -25.86
N THR A 753 -9.22 22.16 -26.22
CA THR A 753 -8.61 20.93 -25.70
C THR A 753 -7.66 21.25 -24.54
N VAL A 754 -8.11 21.11 -23.29
CA VAL A 754 -7.25 21.23 -22.11
C VAL A 754 -6.55 19.90 -21.86
N ARG A 755 -5.21 19.92 -21.75
CA ARG A 755 -4.35 18.75 -21.56
C ARG A 755 -3.76 18.73 -20.15
N LEU A 756 -4.30 17.88 -19.27
CA LEU A 756 -3.78 17.72 -17.90
C LEU A 756 -2.83 16.51 -17.79
N LEU A 757 -1.56 16.79 -17.52
CA LEU A 757 -0.51 15.81 -17.20
C LEU A 757 -0.45 15.58 -15.68
N CYS A 758 -0.87 14.40 -15.20
CA CYS A 758 -0.90 14.09 -13.77
C CYS A 758 -0.17 12.78 -13.44
N GLN A 759 0.85 12.83 -12.58
CA GLN A 759 1.71 11.68 -12.21
C GLN A 759 1.22 10.93 -10.94
N LEU A 760 -0.07 10.96 -10.63
CA LEU A 760 -0.62 10.42 -9.38
C LEU A 760 -1.59 9.25 -9.63
N ASP A 761 -1.03 8.04 -9.77
CA ASP A 761 -1.76 6.77 -9.98
C ASP A 761 -2.99 6.59 -9.06
N PHE A 762 -2.88 7.05 -7.81
CA PHE A 762 -3.92 6.93 -6.79
C PHE A 762 -5.23 7.65 -7.16
N VAL A 763 -5.17 8.77 -7.88
CA VAL A 763 -6.38 9.52 -8.30
C VAL A 763 -7.18 8.70 -9.31
N VAL A 764 -6.49 8.05 -10.25
CA VAL A 764 -7.10 7.11 -11.21
C VAL A 764 -7.67 5.90 -10.46
N GLN A 765 -6.99 5.39 -9.43
CA GLN A 765 -7.46 4.25 -8.64
C GLN A 765 -8.72 4.57 -7.82
N GLY A 766 -8.86 5.79 -7.29
CA GLY A 766 -10.09 6.26 -6.65
C GLY A 766 -11.27 6.38 -7.61
N ILE A 767 -11.04 6.90 -8.82
CA ILE A 767 -12.06 7.00 -9.88
C ILE A 767 -12.45 5.61 -10.41
N ARG A 768 -11.48 4.70 -10.60
CA ARG A 768 -11.74 3.28 -10.94
C ARG A 768 -12.70 2.63 -9.95
N LEU A 769 -12.55 2.90 -8.65
CA LEU A 769 -13.45 2.36 -7.62
C LEU A 769 -14.90 2.85 -7.75
N LEU A 770 -15.13 4.11 -8.15
CA LEU A 770 -16.50 4.58 -8.46
C LEU A 770 -17.05 3.94 -9.75
N ILE A 771 -16.24 3.81 -10.79
CA ILE A 771 -16.66 3.22 -12.07
C ILE A 771 -16.99 1.73 -11.92
N CYS A 772 -16.15 0.96 -11.22
CA CYS A 772 -16.39 -0.46 -10.96
C CYS A 772 -17.62 -0.71 -10.07
N PHE A 773 -18.03 0.24 -9.22
CA PHE A 773 -19.29 0.16 -8.47
C PHE A 773 -20.53 0.55 -9.31
N ALA A 774 -20.36 1.27 -10.42
CA ALA A 774 -21.45 1.64 -11.32
C ALA A 774 -21.82 0.52 -12.31
N VAL A 775 -20.87 -0.36 -12.65
CA VAL A 775 -21.08 -1.47 -13.61
C VAL A 775 -21.57 -2.73 -12.88
N ALA A 776 -22.84 -2.73 -12.50
CA ALA A 776 -23.53 -3.88 -11.89
C ALA A 776 -23.88 -4.98 -12.93
N GLY A 777 -22.85 -5.53 -13.60
CA GLY A 777 -22.97 -6.61 -14.58
C GLY A 777 -21.71 -6.73 -15.43
N GLY A 778 -21.00 -7.86 -15.32
CA GLY A 778 -19.68 -8.07 -15.94
C GLY A 778 -19.71 -8.16 -17.46
N ARG A 779 -19.70 -7.01 -18.15
CA ARG A 779 -19.32 -6.87 -19.56
C ARG A 779 -18.60 -5.54 -19.78
N GLU A 780 -17.35 -5.61 -20.19
CA GLU A 780 -16.58 -4.45 -20.62
C GLU A 780 -17.16 -3.89 -21.93
N ARG A 781 -17.17 -2.56 -22.08
CA ARG A 781 -17.40 -1.94 -23.39
C ARG A 781 -16.13 -2.07 -24.22
N VAL A 782 -16.05 -3.10 -25.05
CA VAL A 782 -14.91 -3.36 -25.92
C VAL A 782 -14.84 -2.32 -27.05
N ASP A 783 -13.80 -1.48 -27.05
CA ASP A 783 -13.43 -0.64 -28.20
C ASP A 783 -11.91 -0.69 -28.40
N PHE A 784 -11.47 -1.53 -29.34
CA PHE A 784 -10.05 -1.69 -29.68
C PHE A 784 -9.39 -0.44 -30.29
N ARG A 785 -10.15 0.63 -30.56
CA ARG A 785 -9.64 1.91 -31.07
C ARG A 785 -9.33 2.89 -29.95
N ASP A 786 -9.92 2.70 -28.76
CA ASP A 786 -9.72 3.56 -27.59
C ASP A 786 -8.47 3.10 -26.81
N PRO A 787 -7.43 3.95 -26.67
CA PRO A 787 -6.28 3.63 -25.82
C PRO A 787 -6.66 3.41 -24.35
N GLU A 788 -7.76 3.99 -23.86
CA GLU A 788 -8.23 3.82 -22.48
C GLU A 788 -8.80 2.41 -22.24
N TYR A 789 -9.45 1.79 -23.23
CA TYR A 789 -9.94 0.40 -23.12
C TYR A 789 -8.81 -0.56 -22.72
N TYR A 790 -7.64 -0.47 -23.36
CA TYR A 790 -6.46 -1.28 -23.02
C TYR A 790 -5.87 -0.98 -21.62
N ARG A 791 -6.18 0.18 -21.01
CA ARG A 791 -5.80 0.46 -19.60
C ARG A 791 -6.78 -0.16 -18.61
N GLN A 792 -8.06 -0.31 -18.98
CA GLN A 792 -9.14 -0.70 -18.07
C GLN A 792 -9.50 -2.18 -18.16
N THR A 793 -9.40 -2.80 -19.35
CA THR A 793 -9.74 -4.21 -19.57
C THR A 793 -8.98 -5.16 -18.65
N ALA A 794 -9.63 -6.20 -18.16
CA ALA A 794 -9.00 -7.26 -17.41
C ALA A 794 -8.10 -8.18 -18.27
N TRP A 795 -8.12 -8.08 -19.61
CA TRP A 795 -7.07 -8.70 -20.45
C TRP A 795 -5.69 -8.02 -20.35
N ASN A 796 -5.62 -6.82 -19.77
CA ASN A 796 -4.36 -6.22 -19.34
C ASN A 796 -3.86 -6.98 -18.10
N LEU A 797 -2.65 -7.54 -18.16
CA LEU A 797 -2.15 -8.44 -17.10
C LEU A 797 -1.94 -7.74 -15.75
N ASN A 798 -1.91 -6.39 -15.73
CA ASN A 798 -1.87 -5.60 -14.50
C ASN A 798 -3.24 -5.48 -13.81
N ASN A 799 -4.34 -5.78 -14.53
CA ASN A 799 -5.72 -5.73 -14.03
C ASN A 799 -6.29 -7.14 -13.73
N LEU A 800 -5.94 -8.18 -14.51
CA LEU A 800 -6.51 -9.54 -14.35
C LEU A 800 -6.45 -10.10 -12.90
N PRO A 801 -5.37 -9.92 -12.12
CA PRO A 801 -5.32 -10.42 -10.74
C PRO A 801 -6.40 -9.81 -9.84
N GLU A 802 -6.77 -8.54 -10.07
CA GLU A 802 -7.77 -7.79 -9.30
C GLU A 802 -9.19 -7.88 -9.91
N ALA A 803 -9.36 -8.56 -11.06
CA ALA A 803 -10.63 -8.64 -11.79
C ALA A 803 -11.75 -9.35 -11.01
N TYR A 804 -13.01 -9.02 -11.33
CA TYR A 804 -14.18 -9.64 -10.71
C TYR A 804 -14.18 -11.16 -10.96
N GLY A 805 -14.31 -11.97 -9.91
CA GLY A 805 -14.22 -13.42 -9.96
C GLY A 805 -12.80 -14.00 -9.81
N SER A 806 -11.74 -13.18 -9.92
CA SER A 806 -10.40 -13.57 -9.45
C SER A 806 -10.36 -13.55 -7.92
N LEU A 807 -9.86 -14.61 -7.29
CA LEU A 807 -9.67 -14.66 -5.84
C LEU A 807 -8.49 -13.78 -5.36
N LEU A 808 -7.53 -13.44 -6.23
CA LEU A 808 -6.38 -12.59 -5.86
C LEU A 808 -6.79 -11.14 -5.54
N ARG A 809 -7.95 -10.66 -6.04
CA ARG A 809 -8.48 -9.32 -5.69
C ARG A 809 -8.71 -9.13 -4.17
N HIS A 810 -8.93 -10.25 -3.47
CA HIS A 810 -9.18 -10.31 -2.03
C HIS A 810 -7.88 -10.47 -1.22
N MET A 811 -6.72 -10.51 -1.90
CA MET A 811 -5.38 -10.52 -1.30
C MET A 811 -4.73 -9.15 -1.50
N HIS A 812 -4.91 -8.26 -0.52
CA HIS A 812 -4.48 -6.86 -0.52
C HIS A 812 -2.97 -6.69 -0.24
N ALA A 813 -2.14 -7.56 -0.82
CA ALA A 813 -0.68 -7.57 -0.72
C ALA A 813 -0.03 -7.56 -2.11
N THR A 814 1.03 -6.78 -2.29
CA THR A 814 1.74 -6.68 -3.58
C THR A 814 2.78 -7.79 -3.73
N MET A 815 2.40 -8.88 -4.40
CA MET A 815 3.23 -10.06 -4.65
C MET A 815 3.88 -9.98 -6.04
N LYS A 816 5.17 -9.63 -6.09
CA LYS A 816 5.94 -9.48 -7.33
C LYS A 816 5.99 -10.80 -8.12
N GLY A 817 5.57 -10.77 -9.38
CA GLY A 817 5.46 -11.94 -10.26
C GLY A 817 4.10 -12.61 -10.22
N ILE A 818 3.32 -12.37 -9.16
CA ILE A 818 2.00 -12.99 -8.96
C ILE A 818 0.89 -12.02 -9.38
N ASN A 819 0.70 -10.92 -8.64
CA ASN A 819 -0.25 -9.84 -8.96
C ASN A 819 0.41 -8.53 -9.40
N VAL A 820 1.75 -8.54 -9.59
CA VAL A 820 2.46 -7.53 -10.39
C VAL A 820 3.21 -8.27 -11.48
N PRO A 821 2.90 -8.05 -12.77
CA PRO A 821 3.49 -8.82 -13.86
C PRO A 821 5.02 -8.76 -13.93
N TRP A 822 5.60 -9.80 -14.52
CA TRP A 822 7.02 -9.85 -14.89
C TRP A 822 7.21 -9.81 -16.39
N LEU A 823 8.22 -9.05 -16.82
CA LEU A 823 8.70 -9.05 -18.19
C LEU A 823 9.81 -10.11 -18.38
N TYR A 824 9.71 -10.82 -19.50
CA TYR A 824 10.67 -11.80 -20.00
C TYR A 824 11.05 -11.44 -21.43
N CYS A 825 12.35 -11.36 -21.72
CA CYS A 825 12.82 -11.20 -23.10
C CYS A 825 13.72 -12.38 -23.49
N GLY A 826 13.31 -13.11 -24.52
CA GLY A 826 14.07 -14.22 -25.07
C GLY A 826 15.19 -13.76 -26.00
N MET A 827 16.08 -14.71 -26.29
CA MET A 827 16.87 -14.78 -27.52
C MET A 827 16.74 -16.21 -28.08
N LEU A 828 17.34 -16.53 -29.23
CA LEU A 828 17.31 -17.88 -29.81
C LEU A 828 17.72 -18.93 -28.76
N PHE A 829 16.89 -19.96 -28.56
CA PHE A 829 17.01 -21.03 -27.56
C PHE A 829 16.87 -20.63 -26.08
N ALA A 830 16.61 -19.36 -25.73
CA ALA A 830 16.42 -18.96 -24.33
C ALA A 830 15.22 -19.69 -23.71
N THR A 831 15.49 -20.54 -22.72
CA THR A 831 14.61 -21.62 -22.25
C THR A 831 13.97 -21.33 -20.89
N PHE A 832 12.68 -21.62 -20.75
CA PHE A 832 12.01 -21.77 -19.46
C PHE A 832 11.78 -23.27 -19.23
N CYS A 833 12.46 -23.83 -18.23
CA CYS A 833 12.46 -25.28 -18.00
C CYS A 833 11.15 -25.78 -17.37
N TRP A 834 10.96 -27.11 -17.34
CA TRP A 834 9.75 -27.74 -16.79
C TRP A 834 9.46 -27.30 -15.35
N HIS A 835 8.32 -26.65 -15.14
CA HIS A 835 7.84 -26.22 -13.83
C HIS A 835 6.29 -26.14 -13.78
N THR A 836 5.74 -26.03 -12.58
CA THR A 836 4.37 -25.52 -12.35
C THR A 836 4.46 -24.12 -11.76
N GLU A 837 3.39 -23.35 -11.85
CA GLU A 837 3.24 -22.11 -11.07
C GLU A 837 3.40 -22.35 -9.56
N ASP A 838 3.90 -21.33 -8.86
CA ASP A 838 3.92 -21.34 -7.39
C ASP A 838 2.49 -21.39 -6.83
N ASN A 839 2.34 -22.07 -5.71
CA ASN A 839 1.05 -22.47 -5.11
C ASN A 839 0.05 -23.13 -6.10
N HIS A 840 0.52 -23.65 -7.24
CA HIS A 840 -0.30 -24.19 -8.33
C HIS A 840 -1.37 -23.19 -8.84
N MET A 841 -1.07 -21.89 -8.84
CA MET A 841 -1.95 -20.85 -9.38
C MET A 841 -2.17 -21.00 -10.90
N TYR A 842 -3.12 -20.25 -11.47
CA TYR A 842 -3.17 -20.07 -12.92
C TYR A 842 -2.09 -19.09 -13.35
N SER A 843 -1.64 -19.18 -14.60
CA SER A 843 -0.81 -18.17 -15.24
C SER A 843 -1.44 -17.69 -16.53
N VAL A 844 -1.24 -16.42 -16.84
CA VAL A 844 -1.49 -15.84 -18.15
C VAL A 844 -0.20 -15.21 -18.66
N ASN A 845 0.14 -15.49 -19.92
CA ASN A 845 1.28 -14.92 -20.62
C ASN A 845 0.80 -14.24 -21.91
N TYR A 846 1.26 -13.01 -22.16
CA TYR A 846 1.00 -12.27 -23.39
C TYR A 846 2.31 -11.94 -24.10
N GLN A 847 2.41 -12.29 -25.39
CA GLN A 847 3.58 -11.96 -26.19
C GLN A 847 3.37 -10.60 -26.87
N HIS A 848 4.14 -9.60 -26.45
CA HIS A 848 4.07 -8.23 -26.97
C HIS A 848 4.76 -8.07 -28.33
N TYR A 849 5.94 -8.69 -28.51
CA TYR A 849 6.83 -8.38 -29.64
C TYR A 849 7.83 -9.49 -29.95
N GLY A 850 8.30 -9.52 -31.21
CA GLY A 850 9.45 -10.32 -31.65
C GLY A 850 9.13 -11.76 -32.09
N ALA A 851 10.17 -12.60 -32.16
CA ALA A 851 10.08 -13.98 -32.65
C ALA A 851 9.19 -14.88 -31.77
N SER A 852 8.64 -15.95 -32.35
CA SER A 852 7.76 -16.89 -31.64
C SER A 852 8.38 -17.51 -30.39
N LYS A 853 7.50 -17.99 -29.50
CA LYS A 853 7.85 -18.79 -28.33
C LYS A 853 7.17 -20.15 -28.43
N ARG A 854 7.95 -21.22 -28.39
CA ARG A 854 7.43 -22.59 -28.40
C ARG A 854 7.25 -23.08 -26.97
N TRP A 855 6.07 -23.60 -26.68
CA TRP A 855 5.65 -24.10 -25.37
C TRP A 855 5.32 -25.59 -25.46
N TYR A 856 5.58 -26.30 -24.37
CA TYR A 856 5.15 -27.66 -24.11
C TYR A 856 4.39 -27.68 -22.77
N GLY A 857 3.29 -28.44 -22.72
CA GLY A 857 2.41 -28.53 -21.56
C GLY A 857 2.01 -29.96 -21.23
N ILE A 858 1.90 -30.24 -19.94
CA ILE A 858 1.54 -31.53 -19.35
C ILE A 858 0.36 -31.26 -18.42
N PRO A 859 -0.82 -31.85 -18.64
CA PRO A 859 -1.97 -31.64 -17.77
C PRO A 859 -1.72 -32.20 -16.37
N SER A 860 -2.36 -31.62 -15.36
CA SER A 860 -2.22 -31.99 -13.95
C SER A 860 -2.47 -33.49 -13.68
N SER A 861 -3.34 -34.12 -14.47
CA SER A 861 -3.56 -35.58 -14.47
C SER A 861 -2.31 -36.42 -14.71
N HIS A 862 -1.29 -35.88 -15.40
CA HIS A 862 -0.04 -36.55 -15.71
C HIS A 862 1.17 -35.99 -14.94
N ALA A 863 1.00 -34.95 -14.10
CA ALA A 863 2.09 -34.31 -13.35
C ALA A 863 2.93 -35.32 -12.53
N LYS A 864 2.25 -36.20 -11.77
CA LYS A 864 2.92 -37.26 -10.99
C LYS A 864 3.63 -38.32 -11.85
N GLY A 865 3.19 -38.49 -13.10
CA GLY A 865 3.88 -39.28 -14.11
C GLY A 865 5.17 -38.61 -14.57
N PHE A 866 5.08 -37.34 -14.99
CA PHE A 866 6.24 -36.52 -15.35
C PHE A 866 7.32 -36.51 -14.26
N GLU A 867 6.94 -36.27 -13.01
CA GLU A 867 7.87 -36.28 -11.87
C GLU A 867 8.60 -37.60 -11.69
N LYS A 868 7.89 -38.73 -11.87
CA LYS A 868 8.47 -40.06 -11.78
C LYS A 868 9.49 -40.29 -12.90
N VAL A 869 9.22 -39.80 -14.11
CA VAL A 869 10.15 -39.86 -15.24
C VAL A 869 11.37 -38.97 -15.01
N LEU A 870 11.20 -37.75 -14.51
CA LEU A 870 12.30 -36.85 -14.17
C LEU A 870 13.20 -37.47 -13.09
N LYS A 871 12.62 -38.00 -12.00
CA LYS A 871 13.34 -38.74 -10.94
C LYS A 871 14.04 -40.00 -11.46
N LYS A 872 13.47 -40.70 -12.45
CA LYS A 872 14.08 -41.86 -13.13
C LYS A 872 15.26 -41.48 -14.03
N ARG A 873 15.20 -40.34 -14.72
CA ARG A 873 16.21 -39.90 -15.70
C ARG A 873 17.42 -39.20 -15.06
N VAL A 874 17.26 -38.49 -13.92
CA VAL A 874 18.37 -37.82 -13.19
C VAL A 874 18.44 -38.17 -11.68
N PRO A 875 18.53 -39.45 -11.29
CA PRO A 875 18.42 -39.87 -9.89
C PRO A 875 19.47 -39.23 -8.96
N GLU A 876 20.73 -39.16 -9.39
CA GLU A 876 21.82 -38.55 -8.61
C GLU A 876 21.54 -37.09 -8.24
N ARG A 877 20.94 -36.32 -9.16
CA ARG A 877 20.59 -34.91 -8.93
C ARG A 877 19.44 -34.74 -7.93
N PHE A 878 18.57 -35.74 -7.77
CA PHE A 878 17.58 -35.79 -6.68
C PHE A 878 18.15 -36.30 -5.35
N HIS A 879 19.24 -37.08 -5.37
CA HIS A 879 20.00 -37.40 -4.16
C HIS A 879 20.79 -36.17 -3.65
N GLU A 880 21.32 -35.34 -4.56
CA GLU A 880 21.97 -34.06 -4.22
C GLU A 880 20.96 -32.97 -3.82
N SER A 881 19.85 -32.82 -4.55
CA SER A 881 18.81 -31.81 -4.32
C SER A 881 17.41 -32.41 -4.44
N PRO A 882 16.80 -32.90 -3.34
CA PRO A 882 15.46 -33.50 -3.35
C PRO A 882 14.35 -32.57 -3.88
N ASP A 883 14.61 -31.27 -3.87
CA ASP A 883 13.75 -30.17 -4.29
C ASP A 883 14.00 -29.68 -5.75
N LEU A 884 14.82 -30.39 -6.54
CA LEU A 884 15.18 -30.04 -7.93
C LEU A 884 13.98 -29.70 -8.83
N LEU A 885 12.82 -30.31 -8.57
CA LEU A 885 11.53 -30.05 -9.23
C LEU A 885 11.03 -28.59 -9.10
N PHE A 886 11.65 -27.77 -8.25
CA PHE A 886 11.34 -26.36 -8.06
C PHE A 886 12.50 -25.40 -8.45
N HIS A 887 13.57 -25.91 -9.07
CA HIS A 887 14.77 -25.11 -9.41
C HIS A 887 14.70 -24.44 -10.80
N LEU A 888 13.77 -24.85 -11.67
CA LEU A 888 13.61 -24.37 -13.05
C LEU A 888 14.87 -24.54 -13.93
N THR A 889 15.66 -25.60 -13.70
CA THR A 889 16.93 -25.88 -14.41
C THR A 889 16.87 -27.02 -15.41
N THR A 890 15.87 -27.92 -15.34
CA THR A 890 15.93 -29.21 -16.06
C THR A 890 14.94 -29.33 -17.22
N MET A 891 15.41 -29.77 -18.39
CA MET A 891 14.58 -30.11 -19.56
C MET A 891 14.70 -31.59 -19.92
N ILE A 892 13.56 -32.19 -20.28
CA ILE A 892 13.44 -33.49 -20.94
C ILE A 892 12.58 -33.27 -22.20
N SER A 893 12.91 -33.95 -23.31
CA SER A 893 12.17 -33.85 -24.56
C SER A 893 10.76 -34.45 -24.47
N PRO A 894 9.76 -33.90 -25.19
CA PRO A 894 8.41 -34.46 -25.24
C PRO A 894 8.38 -35.94 -25.64
N SER A 895 9.17 -36.36 -26.65
CA SER A 895 9.28 -37.77 -27.04
C SER A 895 9.71 -38.68 -25.88
N ALA A 896 10.68 -38.27 -25.07
CA ALA A 896 11.18 -39.04 -23.93
C ALA A 896 10.13 -39.19 -22.81
N LEU A 897 9.22 -38.22 -22.68
CA LEU A 897 8.09 -38.24 -21.75
C LEU A 897 6.93 -39.10 -22.29
N GLN A 898 6.59 -38.93 -23.56
CA GLN A 898 5.55 -39.70 -24.26
C GLN A 898 5.92 -41.21 -24.31
N ALA A 899 7.19 -41.55 -24.53
CA ALA A 899 7.70 -42.92 -24.47
C ALA A 899 7.58 -43.59 -23.08
N GLU A 900 7.44 -42.80 -22.02
CA GLU A 900 7.19 -43.26 -20.63
C GLU A 900 5.71 -43.12 -20.24
N GLY A 901 4.81 -42.81 -21.18
CA GLY A 901 3.37 -42.71 -20.97
C GLY A 901 2.88 -41.36 -20.42
N VAL A 902 3.69 -40.31 -20.47
CA VAL A 902 3.30 -38.95 -20.04
C VAL A 902 2.77 -38.18 -21.24
N ALA A 903 1.50 -37.75 -21.18
CA ALA A 903 0.91 -36.89 -22.21
C ALA A 903 1.59 -35.50 -22.21
N VAL A 904 2.14 -35.11 -23.37
CA VAL A 904 2.73 -33.79 -23.61
C VAL A 904 2.08 -33.19 -24.84
N TYR A 905 1.64 -31.94 -24.74
CA TYR A 905 1.08 -31.13 -25.82
C TYR A 905 2.02 -29.97 -26.15
N SER A 906 1.97 -29.44 -27.37
CA SER A 906 2.77 -28.27 -27.79
C SER A 906 1.94 -27.16 -28.39
N LEU A 907 2.40 -25.90 -28.26
CA LEU A 907 1.88 -24.75 -29.00
C LEU A 907 2.99 -23.78 -29.38
N VAL A 908 2.72 -22.96 -30.40
CA VAL A 908 3.57 -21.81 -30.78
C VAL A 908 2.79 -20.53 -30.49
N GLN A 909 3.37 -19.67 -29.67
CA GLN A 909 2.88 -18.33 -29.36
C GLN A 909 3.52 -17.33 -30.35
N GLN A 910 2.71 -16.45 -30.92
CA GLN A 910 3.11 -15.34 -31.78
C GLN A 910 2.83 -14.00 -31.09
N PRO A 911 3.39 -12.86 -31.55
CA PRO A 911 3.01 -11.54 -31.05
C PRO A 911 1.50 -11.30 -31.18
N GLY A 912 0.86 -10.91 -30.07
CA GLY A 912 -0.59 -10.82 -29.96
C GLY A 912 -1.27 -12.05 -29.31
N ASP A 913 -0.61 -13.21 -29.25
CA ASP A 913 -1.19 -14.41 -28.64
C ASP A 913 -1.10 -14.40 -27.11
N ILE A 914 -2.20 -14.83 -26.48
CA ILE A 914 -2.30 -15.11 -25.05
C ILE A 914 -2.11 -16.63 -24.84
N VAL A 915 -1.29 -17.02 -23.86
CA VAL A 915 -1.16 -18.41 -23.40
C VAL A 915 -1.63 -18.50 -21.95
N LEU A 916 -2.43 -19.51 -21.63
CA LEU A 916 -2.83 -19.83 -20.26
C LEU A 916 -2.16 -21.12 -19.79
N THR A 917 -1.77 -21.16 -18.52
CA THR A 917 -1.35 -22.39 -17.82
C THR A 917 -2.31 -22.69 -16.68
N PHE A 918 -2.65 -23.97 -16.51
CA PHE A 918 -3.67 -24.43 -15.56
C PHE A 918 -3.06 -24.95 -14.24
N PRO A 919 -3.82 -24.96 -13.13
CA PRO A 919 -3.33 -25.44 -11.83
C PRO A 919 -2.68 -26.83 -11.91
N CYS A 920 -1.47 -26.93 -11.34
CA CYS A 920 -0.64 -28.13 -11.33
C CYS A 920 -0.24 -28.67 -12.74
N ALA A 921 -0.44 -27.89 -13.82
CA ALA A 921 0.09 -28.23 -15.14
C ALA A 921 1.59 -27.93 -15.22
N TYR A 922 2.39 -28.95 -15.55
CA TYR A 922 3.81 -28.78 -15.82
C TYR A 922 3.98 -28.19 -17.22
N HIS A 923 4.78 -27.13 -17.36
CA HIS A 923 5.05 -26.48 -18.63
C HIS A 923 6.51 -26.02 -18.75
N GLY A 924 6.98 -25.90 -20.00
CA GLY A 924 8.34 -25.50 -20.34
C GLY A 924 8.46 -25.17 -21.83
N GLY A 925 9.60 -24.66 -22.30
CA GLY A 925 9.75 -24.24 -23.69
C GLY A 925 10.91 -23.27 -23.92
N PHE A 926 10.98 -22.69 -25.12
CA PHE A 926 12.07 -21.80 -25.53
C PHE A 926 11.61 -20.69 -26.49
N SER A 927 12.49 -19.72 -26.75
CA SER A 927 12.25 -18.61 -27.69
C SER A 927 13.03 -18.79 -29.01
N GLU A 928 12.41 -18.44 -30.14
CA GLU A 928 12.94 -18.69 -31.50
C GLU A 928 13.78 -17.51 -32.05
N GLY A 929 14.05 -16.51 -31.20
CA GLY A 929 14.80 -15.30 -31.49
C GLY A 929 14.60 -14.26 -30.39
N PHE A 930 14.93 -12.99 -30.65
CA PHE A 930 14.56 -11.92 -29.73
C PHE A 930 13.04 -11.77 -29.63
N ASN A 931 12.50 -11.82 -28.41
CA ASN A 931 11.08 -11.58 -28.16
C ASN A 931 10.83 -10.95 -26.78
N CYS A 932 9.63 -10.41 -26.58
CA CYS A 932 9.23 -9.68 -25.38
C CYS A 932 7.85 -10.15 -24.92
N ASN A 933 7.74 -10.63 -23.68
CA ASN A 933 6.56 -11.30 -23.14
C ASN A 933 6.32 -10.86 -21.70
N GLU A 934 5.06 -10.74 -21.30
CA GLU A 934 4.66 -10.40 -19.93
C GLU A 934 3.81 -11.53 -19.36
N ALA A 935 3.96 -11.85 -18.08
CA ALA A 935 3.12 -12.84 -17.40
C ALA A 935 2.71 -12.40 -16.00
N SER A 936 1.55 -12.88 -15.54
CA SER A 936 1.03 -12.72 -14.19
C SER A 936 0.17 -13.92 -13.80
N ASN A 937 0.03 -14.18 -12.50
CA ASN A 937 -0.88 -15.20 -12.00
C ASN A 937 -2.27 -14.62 -11.69
N PHE A 938 -3.28 -15.50 -11.71
CA PHE A 938 -4.63 -15.22 -11.22
C PHE A 938 -5.22 -16.49 -10.57
N LEU A 939 -6.39 -16.37 -9.95
CA LEU A 939 -7.03 -17.48 -9.24
C LEU A 939 -8.53 -17.55 -9.51
N LEU A 940 -8.97 -18.58 -10.23
CA LEU A 940 -10.39 -18.95 -10.22
C LEU A 940 -10.73 -19.80 -8.98
N PRO A 941 -11.97 -19.80 -8.48
CA PRO A 941 -12.41 -20.66 -7.39
C PRO A 941 -12.10 -22.16 -7.54
N SER A 942 -12.00 -22.66 -8.78
CA SER A 942 -11.57 -24.03 -9.11
C SER A 942 -10.13 -24.37 -8.68
N TRP A 943 -9.30 -23.38 -8.33
CA TRP A 943 -7.96 -23.58 -7.76
C TRP A 943 -7.96 -24.19 -6.35
N ILE A 944 -9.01 -23.95 -5.55
CA ILE A 944 -9.06 -24.28 -4.11
C ILE A 944 -8.48 -25.67 -3.74
N PRO A 945 -8.82 -26.80 -4.41
CA PRO A 945 -8.21 -28.10 -4.11
C PRO A 945 -6.71 -28.19 -4.46
N PHE A 946 -6.26 -27.58 -5.55
CA PHE A 946 -4.84 -27.54 -5.95
C PHE A 946 -4.00 -26.70 -4.97
N GLY A 947 -4.60 -25.67 -4.37
CA GLY A 947 -3.98 -24.89 -3.30
C GLY A 947 -3.50 -25.77 -2.15
N ARG A 948 -4.31 -26.74 -1.67
CA ARG A 948 -3.88 -27.71 -0.66
C ARG A 948 -2.74 -28.58 -1.17
N GLU A 949 -2.88 -29.17 -2.36
CA GLU A 949 -1.86 -30.06 -2.93
C GLU A 949 -0.49 -29.35 -3.02
N SER A 950 -0.47 -28.06 -3.38
CA SER A 950 0.76 -27.26 -3.42
C SER A 950 1.46 -27.16 -2.06
N VAL A 951 0.75 -26.86 -0.97
CA VAL A 951 1.36 -26.68 0.35
C VAL A 951 1.71 -28.01 1.01
N GLU A 952 0.95 -29.08 0.77
CA GLU A 952 1.33 -30.42 1.21
C GLU A 952 2.64 -30.86 0.55
N ARG A 953 2.76 -30.63 -0.75
CA ARG A 953 3.98 -30.90 -1.52
C ARG A 953 5.18 -30.06 -1.05
N TYR A 954 4.97 -28.79 -0.72
CA TYR A 954 6.04 -27.96 -0.13
C TYR A 954 6.52 -28.48 1.24
N ARG A 955 5.64 -29.14 2.02
CA ARG A 955 6.00 -29.73 3.32
C ARG A 955 6.90 -30.96 3.21
N GLU A 956 6.82 -31.72 2.12
CA GLU A 956 7.68 -32.90 1.88
C GLU A 956 9.16 -32.51 1.78
N VAL A 957 9.46 -31.39 1.12
CA VAL A 957 10.83 -30.89 0.89
C VAL A 957 11.26 -29.76 1.85
N GLY A 958 10.32 -29.18 2.60
CA GLY A 958 10.58 -28.01 3.43
C GLY A 958 10.81 -26.72 2.62
N ARG A 959 9.98 -26.49 1.60
CA ARG A 959 9.93 -25.25 0.81
C ARG A 959 8.96 -24.25 1.44
N ASN A 960 9.27 -22.96 1.37
CA ASN A 960 8.35 -21.90 1.78
C ASN A 960 7.21 -21.76 0.76
N SER A 961 5.98 -21.51 1.24
CA SER A 961 4.86 -21.06 0.41
C SER A 961 5.04 -19.57 0.04
N ILE A 962 4.34 -19.08 -0.99
CA ILE A 962 4.28 -17.62 -1.28
C ILE A 962 3.33 -16.91 -0.30
N PHE A 963 2.33 -17.63 0.21
CA PHE A 963 1.36 -17.15 1.20
C PHE A 963 0.78 -18.31 2.02
N SER A 964 0.15 -17.99 3.15
CA SER A 964 -0.52 -18.99 3.99
C SER A 964 -1.85 -19.45 3.36
N HIS A 965 -1.85 -20.65 2.78
CA HIS A 965 -3.07 -21.28 2.24
C HIS A 965 -4.17 -21.42 3.30
N ASP A 966 -3.79 -21.81 4.52
CA ASP A 966 -4.70 -21.96 5.67
C ASP A 966 -5.42 -20.66 6.01
N HIS A 967 -4.69 -19.53 5.98
CA HIS A 967 -5.24 -18.19 6.18
C HIS A 967 -6.20 -17.81 5.06
N VAL A 968 -5.79 -17.98 3.80
CA VAL A 968 -6.58 -17.62 2.61
C VAL A 968 -7.92 -18.37 2.57
N ILE A 969 -7.91 -19.68 2.83
CA ILE A 969 -9.13 -20.51 2.88
C ILE A 969 -10.03 -20.10 4.06
N TYR A 970 -9.47 -19.83 5.24
CA TYR A 970 -10.24 -19.32 6.38
C TYR A 970 -10.87 -17.94 6.10
N HIS A 971 -10.13 -17.04 5.47
CA HIS A 971 -10.62 -15.70 5.11
C HIS A 971 -11.81 -15.79 4.16
N PHE A 972 -11.72 -16.56 3.06
CA PHE A 972 -12.85 -16.78 2.15
C PHE A 972 -14.07 -17.40 2.85
N GLY A 973 -13.85 -18.30 3.82
CA GLY A 973 -14.93 -18.88 4.63
C GLY A 973 -15.62 -17.92 5.61
N SER A 974 -14.95 -16.83 6.02
CA SER A 974 -15.41 -15.92 7.07
C SER A 974 -15.83 -14.53 6.56
N ALA A 975 -15.30 -14.08 5.43
CA ALA A 975 -15.51 -12.75 4.86
C ALA A 975 -16.88 -12.56 4.16
N GLN A 976 -17.10 -11.37 3.58
CA GLN A 976 -18.30 -11.04 2.79
C GLN A 976 -18.24 -11.57 1.34
N THR A 977 -17.06 -12.01 0.89
CA THR A 977 -16.74 -12.44 -0.49
C THR A 977 -17.56 -13.64 -0.99
N LEU A 978 -18.18 -14.42 -0.10
CA LEU A 978 -19.08 -15.54 -0.41
C LEU A 978 -20.31 -15.17 -1.27
N GLN A 979 -20.57 -13.88 -1.50
CA GLN A 979 -21.56 -13.41 -2.47
C GLN A 979 -21.13 -13.67 -3.92
N GLU A 980 -19.83 -13.78 -4.19
CA GLU A 980 -19.27 -14.00 -5.54
C GLU A 980 -19.25 -15.50 -5.93
N PHE A 981 -19.14 -16.39 -4.94
CA PHE A 981 -18.96 -17.84 -5.15
C PHE A 981 -20.24 -18.54 -5.63
N THR A 982 -20.13 -19.47 -6.58
CA THR A 982 -21.24 -20.35 -6.98
C THR A 982 -21.54 -21.43 -5.92
N ILE A 983 -22.65 -22.17 -6.10
CA ILE A 983 -23.06 -23.23 -5.16
C ILE A 983 -22.00 -24.35 -5.06
N ASP A 984 -21.31 -24.67 -6.15
CA ASP A 984 -20.31 -25.73 -6.18
C ASP A 984 -18.94 -25.26 -5.68
N GLU A 985 -18.59 -24.00 -5.91
CA GLU A 985 -17.39 -23.37 -5.33
C GLU A 985 -17.51 -23.22 -3.82
N CYS A 986 -18.69 -22.84 -3.31
CA CYS A 986 -18.98 -22.91 -1.88
C CYS A 986 -18.87 -24.35 -1.34
N GLN A 987 -19.19 -25.39 -2.12
CA GLN A 987 -18.98 -26.78 -1.71
C GLN A 987 -17.50 -27.17 -1.67
N MET A 988 -16.69 -26.70 -2.62
CA MET A 988 -15.22 -26.86 -2.59
C MET A 988 -14.62 -26.18 -1.35
N LEU A 989 -14.95 -24.92 -1.12
CA LEU A 989 -14.50 -24.16 0.05
C LEU A 989 -14.95 -24.80 1.38
N LEU A 990 -16.20 -25.25 1.47
CA LEU A 990 -16.75 -25.95 2.63
C LEU A 990 -16.04 -27.29 2.91
N LYS A 991 -15.64 -28.03 1.86
CA LYS A 991 -14.85 -29.25 1.99
C LYS A 991 -13.48 -28.95 2.60
N GLU A 992 -12.78 -27.92 2.11
CA GLU A 992 -11.44 -27.58 2.60
C GLU A 992 -11.44 -27.00 4.02
N LEU A 993 -12.40 -26.13 4.36
CA LEU A 993 -12.62 -25.65 5.73
C LEU A 993 -12.90 -26.80 6.71
N ARG A 994 -13.69 -27.80 6.29
CA ARG A 994 -13.95 -29.01 7.09
C ARG A 994 -12.69 -29.84 7.29
N LEU A 995 -11.87 -30.04 6.24
CA LEU A 995 -10.60 -30.77 6.35
C LEU A 995 -9.66 -30.09 7.36
N MET A 996 -9.49 -28.77 7.28
CA MET A 996 -8.69 -27.98 8.24
C MET A 996 -9.22 -28.12 9.68
N PHE A 997 -10.54 -27.96 9.87
CA PHE A 997 -11.18 -28.15 11.17
C PHE A 997 -11.03 -29.57 11.73
N HIS A 998 -11.10 -30.60 10.90
CA HIS A 998 -10.90 -31.97 11.32
C HIS A 998 -9.45 -32.28 11.68
N GLU A 999 -8.47 -31.72 10.96
CA GLU A 999 -7.04 -31.85 11.26
C GLU A 999 -6.66 -31.18 12.59
N GLU A 1000 -6.98 -29.89 12.75
CA GLU A 1000 -6.72 -29.13 13.99
C GLU A 1000 -7.36 -29.80 15.20
N ARG A 1001 -8.63 -30.21 15.08
CA ARG A 1001 -9.36 -30.91 16.15
C ARG A 1001 -8.79 -32.31 16.44
N HIS A 1002 -8.18 -32.98 15.45
CA HIS A 1002 -7.52 -34.27 15.65
C HIS A 1002 -6.24 -34.10 16.47
N PHE A 1003 -5.32 -33.24 16.04
CA PHE A 1003 -4.06 -33.04 16.76
C PHE A 1003 -4.25 -32.43 18.15
N ARG A 1004 -5.17 -31.47 18.30
CA ARG A 1004 -5.52 -30.94 19.63
C ARG A 1004 -5.94 -32.06 20.57
N LYS A 1005 -6.85 -32.96 20.14
CA LYS A 1005 -7.27 -34.12 20.92
C LYS A 1005 -6.14 -35.13 21.16
N GLU A 1006 -5.28 -35.40 20.17
CA GLU A 1006 -4.13 -36.28 20.35
C GLU A 1006 -3.26 -35.77 21.50
N PHE A 1007 -2.88 -34.48 21.45
CA PHE A 1007 -2.00 -33.88 22.44
C PHE A 1007 -2.66 -33.72 23.82
N GLU A 1008 -3.94 -33.34 23.88
CA GLU A 1008 -4.74 -33.36 25.13
C GLU A 1008 -4.72 -34.78 25.77
N SER A 1009 -4.95 -35.83 24.97
CA SER A 1009 -4.95 -37.22 25.46
C SER A 1009 -3.56 -37.76 25.81
N ALA A 1010 -2.51 -37.22 25.18
CA ALA A 1010 -1.11 -37.62 25.39
C ALA A 1010 -0.37 -36.72 26.41
N GLY A 1011 -1.11 -35.95 27.21
CA GLY A 1011 -0.57 -35.23 28.38
C GLY A 1011 0.02 -33.85 28.09
N LEU A 1012 -0.33 -33.19 26.98
CA LEU A 1012 -0.05 -31.76 26.80
C LEU A 1012 -1.03 -30.96 27.67
N VAL A 1013 -0.50 -30.18 28.62
CA VAL A 1013 -1.31 -29.41 29.60
C VAL A 1013 -1.28 -27.89 29.39
N ARG A 1014 -0.34 -27.38 28.56
CA ARG A 1014 -0.11 -25.93 28.39
C ARG A 1014 -0.74 -25.44 27.09
N PHE A 1015 -1.94 -24.87 27.17
CA PHE A 1015 -2.60 -24.21 26.04
C PHE A 1015 -2.54 -22.70 26.21
N VAL A 1016 -2.06 -22.00 25.17
CA VAL A 1016 -2.04 -20.54 25.09
C VAL A 1016 -2.84 -20.13 23.86
N ARG A 1017 -3.84 -19.26 24.05
CA ARG A 1017 -4.60 -18.65 22.95
C ARG A 1017 -4.13 -17.22 22.75
N LEU A 1018 -3.78 -16.88 21.52
CA LEU A 1018 -3.41 -15.55 21.07
C LEU A 1018 -4.48 -15.04 20.11
N ASN A 1019 -4.53 -13.73 19.89
CA ASN A 1019 -5.37 -13.19 18.82
C ASN A 1019 -4.70 -13.45 17.47
N ALA A 1020 -5.44 -13.98 16.50
CA ALA A 1020 -5.06 -13.90 15.09
C ALA A 1020 -5.37 -12.51 14.54
N ASP A 1021 -4.48 -11.99 13.72
CA ASP A 1021 -4.90 -11.16 12.60
C ASP A 1021 -5.45 -12.07 11.49
N VAL A 1022 -6.46 -11.59 10.76
CA VAL A 1022 -7.26 -12.34 9.78
C VAL A 1022 -7.53 -11.57 8.48
N SER A 1023 -6.95 -10.38 8.29
CA SER A 1023 -6.91 -9.73 6.98
C SER A 1023 -5.85 -10.36 6.07
N LEU A 1024 -6.10 -10.32 4.76
CA LEU A 1024 -5.13 -10.75 3.74
C LEU A 1024 -4.39 -9.53 3.17
N ASP A 1025 -3.87 -8.67 4.03
CA ASP A 1025 -3.02 -7.54 3.62
C ASP A 1025 -1.53 -7.83 3.85
N ALA A 1026 -0.67 -6.95 3.34
CA ALA A 1026 0.77 -7.14 3.37
C ALA A 1026 1.35 -7.30 4.79
N GLN A 1027 0.80 -6.60 5.79
CA GLN A 1027 1.31 -6.68 7.17
C GLN A 1027 0.95 -8.02 7.82
N SER A 1028 -0.28 -8.50 7.61
CA SER A 1028 -0.75 -9.80 8.08
C SER A 1028 0.05 -10.96 7.44
N MET A 1029 0.38 -10.83 6.16
CA MET A 1029 1.18 -11.82 5.43
C MET A 1029 2.66 -11.84 5.89
N GLU A 1030 3.27 -10.71 6.24
CA GLU A 1030 4.60 -10.69 6.88
C GLU A 1030 4.61 -11.43 8.23
N VAL A 1031 3.48 -11.45 8.96
CA VAL A 1031 3.33 -12.25 10.20
C VAL A 1031 3.23 -13.75 9.89
N ASP A 1032 2.61 -14.15 8.77
CA ASP A 1032 2.60 -15.54 8.33
C ASP A 1032 3.98 -16.06 7.88
N ASP A 1033 4.82 -15.20 7.31
CA ASP A 1033 6.18 -15.56 6.89
C ASP A 1033 7.15 -15.79 8.05
N VAL A 1034 6.93 -15.16 9.21
CA VAL A 1034 7.68 -15.51 10.44
C VAL A 1034 7.05 -16.69 11.20
N ARG A 1035 5.75 -16.98 10.99
CA ARG A 1035 5.02 -18.12 11.57
C ARG A 1035 5.24 -19.42 10.76
N GLN A 1036 6.49 -19.84 10.57
CA GLN A 1036 6.82 -21.05 9.80
C GLN A 1036 7.25 -22.24 10.67
N CYS A 1037 6.83 -23.45 10.30
CA CYS A 1037 7.32 -24.69 10.93
C CYS A 1037 8.83 -24.86 10.69
N PHE A 1038 9.61 -25.04 11.77
CA PHE A 1038 11.07 -25.13 11.73
C PHE A 1038 11.60 -26.17 10.71
N LEU A 1039 10.89 -27.29 10.58
CA LEU A 1039 11.20 -28.42 9.70
C LEU A 1039 10.59 -28.21 8.30
N CYS A 1040 9.27 -28.37 8.17
CA CYS A 1040 8.57 -28.41 6.87
C CYS A 1040 8.12 -27.06 6.30
N LYS A 1041 8.53 -25.94 6.92
CA LYS A 1041 8.25 -24.54 6.52
C LYS A 1041 6.79 -24.08 6.41
N HIS A 1042 5.80 -24.96 6.48
CA HIS A 1042 4.37 -24.64 6.52
C HIS A 1042 4.07 -23.42 7.42
N ASN A 1043 3.41 -22.41 6.84
CA ASN A 1043 2.94 -21.23 7.57
C ASN A 1043 1.79 -21.66 8.51
N VAL A 1044 2.00 -21.56 9.82
CA VAL A 1044 1.05 -22.02 10.85
C VAL A 1044 0.05 -20.92 11.21
N PHE A 1045 -1.07 -20.89 10.50
CA PHE A 1045 -2.12 -19.92 10.74
C PHE A 1045 -2.99 -20.27 11.98
N PHE A 1046 -3.52 -21.49 12.05
CA PHE A 1046 -4.43 -21.92 13.13
C PHE A 1046 -3.70 -22.15 14.44
N SER A 1047 -2.73 -23.08 14.45
CA SER A 1047 -2.03 -23.49 15.67
C SER A 1047 -0.60 -23.99 15.45
N ALA A 1048 0.15 -24.07 16.55
CA ALA A 1048 1.49 -24.63 16.56
C ALA A 1048 1.91 -25.18 17.94
N VAL A 1049 3.03 -25.89 17.99
CA VAL A 1049 3.65 -26.37 19.23
C VAL A 1049 5.03 -25.76 19.42
N MET A 1050 5.31 -25.31 20.64
CA MET A 1050 6.56 -24.70 21.10
C MET A 1050 7.09 -25.38 22.37
N CYS A 1051 8.37 -25.20 22.71
CA CYS A 1051 8.96 -25.75 23.94
C CYS A 1051 10.19 -24.94 24.38
N ALA A 1052 10.38 -24.71 25.69
CA ALA A 1052 11.46 -23.88 26.22
C ALA A 1052 12.88 -24.39 25.96
N CYS A 1053 13.07 -25.69 25.68
CA CYS A 1053 14.38 -26.20 25.27
C CYS A 1053 14.79 -25.76 23.85
N LYS A 1054 13.83 -25.25 23.05
CA LYS A 1054 14.01 -24.74 21.70
C LYS A 1054 13.20 -23.44 21.49
N PRO A 1055 13.47 -22.36 22.27
CA PRO A 1055 12.64 -21.14 22.28
C PRO A 1055 12.83 -20.27 21.02
N ARG A 1056 13.52 -20.81 20.00
CA ARG A 1056 13.81 -20.20 18.70
C ARG A 1056 13.19 -20.99 17.55
N GLN A 1057 12.39 -22.02 17.84
CA GLN A 1057 11.76 -22.92 16.89
C GLN A 1057 10.30 -23.13 17.27
N LEU A 1058 9.48 -23.31 16.24
CA LEU A 1058 8.07 -23.60 16.32
C LEU A 1058 7.78 -24.77 15.37
N ALA A 1059 6.85 -25.66 15.74
CA ALA A 1059 6.42 -26.77 14.89
C ALA A 1059 4.93 -26.67 14.56
N CYS A 1060 4.55 -26.95 13.31
CA CYS A 1060 3.16 -27.29 13.02
C CYS A 1060 2.78 -28.59 13.78
N PRO A 1061 1.49 -28.84 14.07
CA PRO A 1061 1.06 -30.01 14.85
C PRO A 1061 1.71 -31.34 14.41
N ARG A 1062 1.72 -31.65 13.10
CA ARG A 1062 2.35 -32.86 12.53
C ARG A 1062 3.82 -33.08 12.95
N HIS A 1063 4.57 -32.01 13.25
CA HIS A 1063 5.99 -32.05 13.59
C HIS A 1063 6.29 -31.75 15.07
N CYS A 1064 5.27 -31.72 15.94
CA CYS A 1064 5.38 -31.61 17.40
C CYS A 1064 6.39 -32.61 18.01
N LYS A 1065 6.41 -33.86 17.51
CA LYS A 1065 7.31 -34.93 17.95
C LYS A 1065 8.77 -34.70 17.51
N ALA A 1066 8.99 -34.03 16.37
CA ALA A 1066 10.31 -33.72 15.84
C ALA A 1066 11.00 -32.50 16.52
N LEU A 1067 10.23 -31.60 17.13
CA LEU A 1067 10.75 -30.35 17.73
C LEU A 1067 11.80 -30.60 18.82
N CYS A 1068 11.55 -31.57 19.71
CA CYS A 1068 12.42 -31.89 20.85
C CYS A 1068 12.00 -33.21 21.52
N LYS A 1069 12.93 -33.83 22.26
CA LYS A 1069 12.71 -35.05 23.07
C LYS A 1069 11.97 -34.82 24.40
N CYS A 1070 11.62 -33.58 24.75
CA CYS A 1070 10.86 -33.30 25.98
C CYS A 1070 9.45 -33.91 25.89
N PRO A 1071 8.86 -34.36 27.02
CA PRO A 1071 7.49 -34.85 27.07
C PRO A 1071 6.49 -33.75 26.71
N LEU A 1072 5.26 -34.15 26.35
CA LEU A 1072 4.22 -33.21 25.92
C LEU A 1072 3.78 -32.23 27.03
N SER A 1073 3.93 -32.59 28.30
CA SER A 1073 3.73 -31.73 29.48
C SER A 1073 4.58 -30.44 29.46
N ASP A 1074 5.74 -30.50 28.80
CA ASP A 1074 6.75 -29.45 28.77
C ASP A 1074 6.67 -28.63 27.48
N LYS A 1075 5.71 -28.96 26.61
CA LYS A 1075 5.42 -28.25 25.36
C LYS A 1075 4.18 -27.39 25.54
N THR A 1076 4.13 -26.29 24.81
CA THR A 1076 2.98 -25.37 24.77
C THR A 1076 2.32 -25.47 23.41
N TYR A 1077 1.01 -25.69 23.39
CA TYR A 1077 0.17 -25.53 22.20
C TYR A 1077 -0.26 -24.07 22.12
N VAL A 1078 0.00 -23.42 20.99
CA VAL A 1078 -0.37 -22.03 20.71
C VAL A 1078 -1.46 -22.06 19.66
N GLU A 1079 -2.61 -21.43 19.95
CA GLU A 1079 -3.78 -21.33 19.08
C GLU A 1079 -4.05 -19.85 18.77
N TRP A 1080 -4.10 -19.49 17.49
CA TRP A 1080 -4.44 -18.12 17.03
C TRP A 1080 -5.88 -18.03 16.53
N VAL A 1081 -6.31 -19.02 15.72
CA VAL A 1081 -7.70 -19.15 15.25
C VAL A 1081 -8.25 -20.49 15.76
N GLY A 1082 -9.26 -20.41 16.61
CA GLY A 1082 -9.79 -21.56 17.34
C GLY A 1082 -10.81 -22.41 16.57
N SER A 1083 -11.12 -23.55 17.19
CA SER A 1083 -12.19 -24.47 16.75
C SER A 1083 -13.60 -23.85 16.70
N ASP A 1084 -13.84 -22.67 17.28
CA ASP A 1084 -15.14 -21.99 17.22
C ASP A 1084 -15.24 -21.08 16.00
N GLU A 1085 -14.18 -20.35 15.68
CA GLU A 1085 -14.03 -19.52 14.49
C GLU A 1085 -14.06 -20.36 13.21
N LEU A 1086 -13.34 -21.49 13.18
CA LEU A 1086 -13.45 -22.48 12.09
C LEU A 1086 -14.88 -23.01 11.93
N ARG A 1087 -15.61 -23.24 13.04
CA ARG A 1087 -17.03 -23.64 13.00
C ARG A 1087 -17.95 -22.51 12.53
N TYR A 1088 -17.62 -21.25 12.81
CA TYR A 1088 -18.34 -20.09 12.29
C TYR A 1088 -18.17 -19.97 10.76
N ALA A 1089 -16.94 -20.06 10.25
CA ALA A 1089 -16.67 -20.07 8.81
C ALA A 1089 -17.41 -21.21 8.09
N ILE A 1090 -17.31 -22.44 8.61
CA ILE A 1090 -18.03 -23.62 8.09
C ILE A 1090 -19.55 -23.37 8.03
N ARG A 1091 -20.16 -22.86 9.11
CA ARG A 1091 -21.60 -22.54 9.14
C ARG A 1091 -21.98 -21.48 8.12
N ARG A 1092 -21.20 -20.40 8.04
CA ARG A 1092 -21.44 -19.29 7.12
C ARG A 1092 -21.50 -19.74 5.66
N VAL A 1093 -20.60 -20.63 5.24
CA VAL A 1093 -20.63 -21.22 3.89
C VAL A 1093 -21.84 -22.16 3.71
N GLN A 1094 -22.20 -22.95 4.72
CA GLN A 1094 -23.42 -23.79 4.67
C GLN A 1094 -24.70 -22.96 4.54
N ASP A 1095 -24.81 -21.85 5.27
CA ASP A 1095 -25.97 -20.95 5.22
C ASP A 1095 -26.13 -20.32 3.84
N ILE A 1096 -25.02 -19.88 3.20
CA ILE A 1096 -25.03 -19.35 1.82
C ILE A 1096 -25.45 -20.42 0.81
N ILE A 1097 -24.94 -21.65 0.91
CA ILE A 1097 -25.36 -22.78 0.05
C ILE A 1097 -26.87 -23.02 0.20
N GLN A 1098 -27.39 -23.04 1.43
CA GLN A 1098 -28.81 -23.27 1.68
C GLN A 1098 -29.68 -22.13 1.15
N GLN A 1099 -29.27 -20.88 1.33
CA GLN A 1099 -29.97 -19.71 0.80
C GLN A 1099 -30.03 -19.73 -0.74
N ARG A 1100 -28.92 -20.02 -1.42
CA ARG A 1100 -28.89 -20.12 -2.89
C ARG A 1100 -29.72 -21.30 -3.41
N LYS A 1101 -29.71 -22.45 -2.73
CA LYS A 1101 -30.56 -23.61 -3.09
C LYS A 1101 -32.05 -23.32 -2.90
N LEU A 1102 -32.44 -22.59 -1.85
CA LEU A 1102 -33.82 -22.15 -1.66
C LEU A 1102 -34.26 -21.12 -2.71
N ALA A 1103 -33.38 -20.19 -3.10
CA ALA A 1103 -33.66 -19.22 -4.17
C ALA A 1103 -33.85 -19.91 -5.53
N ALA A 1104 -33.02 -20.92 -5.86
CA ALA A 1104 -33.14 -21.71 -7.09
C ALA A 1104 -34.35 -22.67 -7.13
N LEU A 1105 -35.04 -22.86 -5.99
CA LEU A 1105 -36.26 -23.66 -5.88
C LEU A 1105 -37.54 -22.80 -5.80
N ALA A 1106 -37.42 -21.48 -5.79
CA ALA A 1106 -38.57 -20.60 -5.96
C ALA A 1106 -39.12 -20.77 -7.39
N PRO A 1107 -40.45 -20.87 -7.60
CA PRO A 1107 -41.00 -20.87 -8.95
C PRO A 1107 -40.63 -19.55 -9.64
N PRO A 1108 -40.36 -19.54 -10.96
CA PRO A 1108 -40.19 -18.29 -11.69
C PRO A 1108 -41.50 -17.51 -11.59
N THR A 1109 -41.49 -16.43 -10.80
CA THR A 1109 -42.56 -15.45 -10.83
C THR A 1109 -42.70 -14.96 -12.26
N LEU A 1110 -43.94 -14.91 -12.76
CA LEU A 1110 -44.24 -14.26 -14.04
C LEU A 1110 -43.50 -12.93 -14.09
N ALA A 1111 -42.79 -12.68 -15.18
CA ALA A 1111 -42.17 -11.38 -15.39
C ALA A 1111 -43.30 -10.35 -15.50
N GLU A 1112 -43.51 -9.59 -14.42
CA GLU A 1112 -44.04 -8.24 -14.57
C GLU A 1112 -43.13 -7.54 -15.61
N PRO A 1113 -43.70 -6.81 -16.59
CA PRO A 1113 -42.87 -6.06 -17.53
C PRO A 1113 -41.92 -5.18 -16.73
N GLU A 1114 -40.64 -5.10 -17.14
CA GLU A 1114 -39.67 -4.25 -16.42
C GLU A 1114 -40.26 -2.85 -16.25
N PRO A 1115 -40.44 -2.35 -15.03
CA PRO A 1115 -40.90 -0.99 -14.84
C PRO A 1115 -39.82 -0.08 -15.41
N ASP A 1116 -40.19 0.77 -16.38
CA ASP A 1116 -39.29 1.71 -17.05
C ASP A 1116 -38.32 2.32 -16.05
N LEU A 1117 -37.01 2.21 -16.32
CA LEU A 1117 -35.98 2.64 -15.38
C LEU A 1117 -36.27 4.08 -14.93
N PRO A 1118 -36.48 4.34 -13.63
CA PRO A 1118 -36.63 5.69 -13.14
C PRO A 1118 -35.38 6.48 -13.52
N SER A 1119 -35.56 7.73 -13.95
CA SER A 1119 -34.43 8.61 -14.25
C SER A 1119 -33.46 8.67 -13.06
N PRO A 1120 -32.14 8.90 -13.27
CA PRO A 1120 -31.12 8.71 -12.22
C PRO A 1120 -31.36 9.47 -10.90
N THR A 1121 -32.21 10.49 -10.92
CA THR A 1121 -32.71 11.23 -9.76
C THR A 1121 -33.53 10.38 -8.77
N ASP A 1122 -34.35 9.46 -9.24
CA ASP A 1122 -35.40 8.80 -8.43
C ASP A 1122 -34.90 7.57 -7.66
N ALA A 1123 -33.88 6.89 -8.21
CA ALA A 1123 -33.28 5.70 -7.61
C ALA A 1123 -32.65 5.99 -6.23
N VAL A 1124 -32.08 7.19 -6.06
CA VAL A 1124 -31.42 7.62 -4.82
C VAL A 1124 -32.42 7.71 -3.65
N PHE A 1125 -33.64 8.20 -3.91
CA PHE A 1125 -34.63 8.47 -2.86
C PHE A 1125 -35.30 7.20 -2.32
N LYS A 1126 -35.55 6.20 -3.19
CA LYS A 1126 -36.17 4.91 -2.81
C LYS A 1126 -35.19 3.94 -2.11
N ALA A 1127 -33.88 4.13 -2.27
CA ALA A 1127 -32.88 3.36 -1.53
C ALA A 1127 -32.89 3.66 -0.01
N TYR A 1128 -33.06 4.94 0.35
CA TYR A 1128 -33.02 5.40 1.75
C TYR A 1128 -34.19 4.88 2.62
N THR A 1129 -35.33 4.58 2.01
CA THR A 1129 -36.58 4.28 2.73
C THR A 1129 -36.82 2.79 3.05
N ARG A 1130 -36.02 1.85 2.51
CA ARG A 1130 -36.19 0.40 2.77
C ARG A 1130 -35.33 -0.16 3.92
N VAL A 1131 -34.36 0.59 4.44
CA VAL A 1131 -33.44 0.13 5.52
C VAL A 1131 -34.13 0.06 6.89
N SER A 1132 -35.21 0.83 7.10
CA SER A 1132 -35.89 0.99 8.39
C SER A 1132 -36.82 -0.17 8.81
N ALA A 1133 -37.01 -1.21 7.98
CA ALA A 1133 -38.15 -2.13 8.13
C ALA A 1133 -37.85 -3.64 7.99
N ARG A 1134 -36.85 -4.21 8.71
CA ARG A 1134 -36.80 -5.67 9.01
C ARG A 1134 -35.82 -6.11 10.12
N LYS A 1135 -36.23 -6.01 11.40
CA LYS A 1135 -35.66 -6.82 12.52
C LYS A 1135 -36.69 -7.10 13.63
N ARG A 1136 -37.49 -8.17 13.47
CA ARG A 1136 -38.14 -8.91 14.58
C ARG A 1136 -38.32 -10.38 14.19
N ALA A 1137 -37.65 -11.27 14.93
CA ALA A 1137 -37.87 -12.71 14.99
C ALA A 1137 -37.55 -13.16 16.44
N PRO A 1138 -38.16 -14.22 16.97
CA PRO A 1138 -38.45 -14.31 18.41
C PRO A 1138 -37.37 -14.99 19.27
N SER A 1139 -37.36 -14.65 20.56
CA SER A 1139 -36.64 -15.36 21.63
C SER A 1139 -37.55 -16.34 22.37
N THR A 1140 -36.98 -17.47 22.82
CA THR A 1140 -37.63 -18.48 23.65
C THR A 1140 -37.69 -18.09 25.14
N PRO A 1141 -38.59 -18.68 25.96
CA PRO A 1141 -39.22 -17.94 27.06
C PRO A 1141 -38.61 -18.12 28.46
N ARG A 1142 -38.83 -17.13 29.34
CA ARG A 1142 -38.84 -17.29 30.81
C ARG A 1142 -39.97 -16.51 31.48
N VAL A 1143 -40.90 -17.27 32.06
CA VAL A 1143 -41.75 -17.04 33.26
C VAL A 1143 -42.10 -15.59 33.70
N LYS A 1144 -43.40 -15.28 33.58
CA LYS A 1144 -44.29 -14.44 34.43
C LYS A 1144 -43.69 -13.46 35.47
N CYS A 1145 -44.17 -12.21 35.43
CA CYS A 1145 -45.15 -11.71 36.43
C CYS A 1145 -45.99 -10.52 35.88
N MET A 1146 -46.82 -9.90 36.74
CA MET A 1146 -47.82 -8.83 36.45
C MET A 1146 -47.16 -7.46 36.09
N GLN A 1147 -47.84 -6.39 35.64
CA GLN A 1147 -49.26 -5.96 35.81
C GLN A 1147 -49.76 -4.99 34.68
N GLN A 1148 -50.90 -4.32 34.89
CA GLN A 1148 -51.68 -3.42 33.99
C GLN A 1148 -50.88 -2.16 33.52
N GLN A 1149 -51.30 -1.28 32.57
CA GLN A 1149 -52.66 -0.81 32.20
C GLN A 1149 -52.76 -0.13 30.78
N GLN A 1150 -53.90 0.51 30.47
CA GLN A 1150 -54.38 1.17 29.22
C GLN A 1150 -53.51 2.34 28.67
N GLY A 1151 -53.67 2.88 27.44
CA GLY A 1151 -54.43 2.44 26.25
C GLY A 1151 -54.76 3.53 25.18
N LYS A 1152 -54.79 3.14 23.88
CA LYS A 1152 -55.38 3.78 22.67
C LYS A 1152 -54.86 5.17 22.14
N PRO A 1153 -55.16 5.54 20.86
CA PRO A 1153 -54.30 6.44 20.06
C PRO A 1153 -54.99 7.70 19.46
N ALA A 1154 -54.22 8.51 18.74
CA ALA A 1154 -54.69 9.46 17.72
C ALA A 1154 -53.75 9.43 16.48
N ALA A 1155 -54.25 9.87 15.32
CA ALA A 1155 -53.49 10.01 14.08
C ALA A 1155 -53.89 11.31 13.38
N MET A 1156 -52.99 11.88 12.57
CA MET A 1156 -53.30 13.03 11.71
C MET A 1156 -52.50 12.95 10.40
N VAL A 1157 -53.14 13.33 9.31
CA VAL A 1157 -52.58 13.38 7.95
C VAL A 1157 -52.58 14.85 7.52
N ILE A 1158 -51.47 15.32 6.94
CA ILE A 1158 -51.42 16.56 6.15
C ILE A 1158 -50.61 16.27 4.88
N ASP A 1159 -51.10 16.81 3.78
CA ASP A 1159 -50.58 16.70 2.42
C ASP A 1159 -49.85 18.01 2.05
N LEU A 1160 -48.88 17.98 1.13
CA LEU A 1160 -48.13 19.17 0.71
C LEU A 1160 -47.79 19.15 -0.79
N THR A 1161 -48.45 20.07 -1.50
CA THR A 1161 -48.06 20.63 -2.80
C THR A 1161 -47.02 21.74 -2.63
#